data_AF-A0A7G7W7L5-F1
#
_entry.id   AF-A0A7G7W7L5-F1
#
_cell.length_a   1.000
_cell.length_b   1.000
_cell.length_c   1.000
_cell.angle_alpha   90.00
_cell.angle_beta   90.00
_cell.angle_gamma   90.00
#
_symmetry.space_group_name_H-M   'P 1'
#
loop_
_entity.id
_entity.type
_entity.pdbx_description
1 polymer ?
#
loop_
_entity_poly.entity_id
_entity_poly.type
_entity_poly.pdbx_seq_one_letter_code
_entity_poly.pdbx_strand_id
1 'polypeptide(L)'
;MKTPLPITATSFRPRQLRGWLAGSLFLLASSSAWAAPIVKTVGAAGAYTTIAQALTSIAGVPAQPVEIQLLDASYTENVVINKAGTAANPITIRPAAGVYTEINGTLTFGAGSSYVVISGHNGANARTLTLRQTDISLATVLFQGDASHNSLSQTRVLGSCQMPGLGVITIGNAASGGAGNDHNTLSDNLISSASATSLPKTLVYAFNIQPGTLNDATTVIDNDLANFTSNGLQIQSGNGLNWNVSNNDFFYDAATMPNTAQTAIAFEPGSSSTNNVISGNTIGGRAAAASGGAWVNTSAEFRGIVVNCGAGTSTTVSNNLISNVSLTSTTQPLTALRLENGWASVSNISVTNVTNSGQGGVISLNSRADTDLSNFTVASGQIVNVEVGGALTVSGNLRNDGVLKNAGDVLVRGNFLNSASGTYNQTQGTLEIKGDMNNQGGTFTSVGGLVKLTGNGPQLVSGGVYFNLEINGSGNKTITNDADIISQLTLTNGILVTGTHTIELLEQANVTESDNSYVLGKLMATRTVRANNTELFGGLGLELTPASGSVLPGSTDVLRVTGTAAASANGNQGIKRYFDVVATTPNGLNLSMVMRYLAHELNGITPANLRFFKSTDAGVNWQMRGVSSSGAGYATLNSVDGFSRWTLGDVLRPLPVGLSAFQAVRQGRQALITWSTATEVNNRGFGVEVSTDGRLFRQLGFVAAREGGSAAKRNYQFVDQEEGKQGVRYYRLRQEDQDGKLTYYGPATVSFQEGLPTQLAAYPTAFDQQLTVEMSMPTAAPVVFTLTDAVGRVVWEQTAPLAAGLTQTQLAPQCPAGPYVLTARLNGTVLRQRVVRQ
;
A
#
# COMPACT_ATOMS: atom_id res chain seq x y z
N MET A 1 -43.75 29.70 15.47
CA MET A 1 -43.93 28.47 14.64
C MET A 1 -42.86 27.50 15.06
N LYS A 2 -43.28 26.34 15.58
CA LYS A 2 -42.45 25.38 16.33
C LYS A 2 -41.62 24.51 15.37
N THR A 3 -40.38 24.26 15.78
CA THR A 3 -39.48 23.22 15.31
C THR A 3 -40.07 21.81 15.47
N PRO A 4 -39.78 20.85 14.57
CA PRO A 4 -39.92 19.43 14.86
C PRO A 4 -38.57 18.82 15.26
N LEU A 5 -38.61 18.02 16.33
CA LEU A 5 -37.54 17.20 16.89
C LEU A 5 -37.15 16.03 15.95
N PRO A 6 -35.92 15.50 16.07
CA PRO A 6 -35.50 14.30 15.36
C PRO A 6 -36.03 13.05 16.07
N ILE A 7 -36.74 12.19 15.34
CA ILE A 7 -37.13 10.85 15.81
C ILE A 7 -36.01 9.88 15.45
N THR A 8 -35.38 9.30 16.48
CA THR A 8 -34.47 8.17 16.41
C THR A 8 -35.22 6.92 15.91
N ALA A 9 -34.77 6.33 14.81
CA ALA A 9 -35.32 5.08 14.28
C ALA A 9 -34.77 3.86 15.03
N THR A 10 -35.37 3.54 16.19
CA THR A 10 -35.25 2.22 16.82
C THR A 10 -36.28 1.27 16.22
N SER A 11 -35.78 0.22 15.56
CA SER A 11 -36.35 -1.14 15.49
C SER A 11 -37.88 -1.29 15.51
N PHE A 12 -38.56 -1.22 14.36
CA PHE A 12 -39.79 -1.96 14.10
C PHE A 12 -40.05 -2.02 12.58
N ARG A 13 -40.01 -3.20 11.96
CA ARG A 13 -40.69 -3.46 10.68
C ARG A 13 -41.39 -4.82 10.75
N PRO A 14 -42.70 -4.91 10.46
CA PRO A 14 -43.46 -6.15 10.61
C PRO A 14 -43.31 -7.06 9.38
N ARG A 15 -43.01 -8.34 9.63
CA ARG A 15 -43.03 -9.46 8.66
C ARG A 15 -44.38 -9.63 7.92
N GLN A 16 -45.45 -8.98 8.39
CA GLN A 16 -46.81 -9.22 7.91
C GLN A 16 -47.20 -8.53 6.59
N LEU A 17 -46.42 -7.55 6.11
CA LEU A 17 -46.74 -6.83 4.86
C LEU A 17 -45.96 -7.30 3.61
N ARG A 18 -44.98 -8.22 3.76
CA ARG A 18 -44.10 -8.61 2.65
C ARG A 18 -44.50 -9.91 1.94
N GLY A 19 -45.24 -10.80 2.60
CA GLY A 19 -45.81 -12.00 1.96
C GLY A 19 -46.93 -11.71 0.96
N TRP A 20 -47.49 -10.50 0.98
CA TRP A 20 -48.62 -10.12 0.12
C TRP A 20 -48.23 -9.46 -1.21
N LEU A 21 -46.93 -9.21 -1.46
CA LEU A 21 -46.47 -8.52 -2.67
C LEU A 21 -45.51 -9.34 -3.53
N ALA A 22 -44.83 -10.36 -2.98
CA ALA A 22 -43.94 -11.23 -3.76
C ALA A 22 -44.69 -12.35 -4.50
N GLY A 23 -45.92 -12.68 -4.09
CA GLY A 23 -46.82 -13.60 -4.80
C GLY A 23 -47.78 -12.92 -5.79
N SER A 24 -47.67 -11.60 -6.01
CA SER A 24 -48.71 -10.82 -6.70
C SER A 24 -48.29 -10.15 -8.01
N LEU A 25 -47.09 -10.43 -8.53
CA LEU A 25 -46.71 -10.00 -9.88
C LEU A 25 -47.23 -10.97 -10.97
N PHE A 26 -48.48 -11.41 -10.82
CA PHE A 26 -49.27 -12.12 -11.82
C PHE A 26 -50.75 -11.68 -11.83
N LEU A 27 -51.07 -10.49 -11.31
CA LEU A 27 -52.45 -10.00 -11.25
C LEU A 27 -52.51 -8.49 -11.51
N LEU A 28 -52.33 -8.09 -12.76
CA LEU A 28 -52.85 -6.83 -13.30
C LEU A 28 -52.97 -6.95 -14.84
N ALA A 29 -53.66 -8.00 -15.30
CA ALA A 29 -54.21 -8.07 -16.65
C ALA A 29 -55.56 -8.80 -16.58
N SER A 30 -56.63 -8.07 -16.92
CA SER A 30 -58.02 -8.48 -17.09
C SER A 30 -58.69 -9.26 -15.96
N SER A 31 -59.72 -8.63 -15.38
CA SER A 31 -60.76 -9.26 -14.58
C SER A 31 -61.54 -10.30 -15.42
N SER A 32 -61.03 -11.52 -15.50
CA SER A 32 -61.88 -12.71 -15.59
C SER A 32 -62.04 -13.23 -14.17
N ALA A 33 -63.28 -13.30 -13.69
CA ALA A 33 -63.57 -13.98 -12.43
C ALA A 33 -63.01 -15.40 -12.53
N TRP A 34 -62.06 -15.75 -11.66
CA TRP A 34 -61.51 -17.10 -11.62
C TRP A 34 -62.66 -18.07 -11.37
N ALA A 35 -62.79 -19.08 -12.22
CA ALA A 35 -63.77 -20.14 -11.99
C ALA A 35 -63.53 -20.76 -10.62
N ALA A 36 -64.59 -20.98 -9.84
CA ALA A 36 -64.47 -21.62 -8.53
C ALA A 36 -63.76 -22.98 -8.69
N PRO A 37 -62.76 -23.29 -7.85
CA PRO A 37 -61.98 -24.51 -8.00
C PRO A 37 -62.86 -25.75 -7.82
N ILE A 38 -62.58 -26.80 -8.60
CA ILE A 38 -63.10 -28.13 -8.32
C ILE A 38 -62.39 -28.65 -7.08
N VAL A 39 -63.11 -28.74 -5.97
CA VAL A 39 -62.57 -29.28 -4.71
C VAL A 39 -62.67 -30.81 -4.71
N LYS A 40 -61.54 -31.46 -4.42
CA LYS A 40 -61.42 -32.91 -4.22
C LYS A 40 -60.91 -33.16 -2.81
N THR A 41 -61.75 -33.71 -1.93
CA THR A 41 -61.37 -33.98 -0.53
C THR A 41 -60.73 -35.35 -0.40
N VAL A 42 -59.62 -35.43 0.34
CA VAL A 42 -58.84 -36.66 0.55
C VAL A 42 -58.75 -36.95 2.03
N GLY A 43 -58.93 -38.21 2.43
CA GLY A 43 -58.82 -38.67 3.82
C GLY A 43 -59.98 -39.56 4.23
N ALA A 44 -60.04 -39.96 5.49
CA ALA A 44 -61.04 -40.88 6.03
C ALA A 44 -62.50 -40.40 5.80
N ALA A 45 -62.71 -39.08 5.82
CA ALA A 45 -64.00 -38.43 5.54
C ALA A 45 -64.07 -37.78 4.14
N GLY A 46 -63.09 -38.04 3.28
CA GLY A 46 -62.97 -37.46 1.94
C GLY A 46 -63.65 -38.28 0.85
N ALA A 47 -63.78 -37.68 -0.34
CA ALA A 47 -64.25 -38.38 -1.53
C ALA A 47 -63.21 -39.39 -2.08
N TYR A 48 -61.95 -39.25 -1.68
CA TYR A 48 -60.84 -40.13 -2.05
C TYR A 48 -60.08 -40.58 -0.80
N THR A 49 -59.61 -41.83 -0.77
CA THR A 49 -58.89 -42.36 0.40
C THR A 49 -57.40 -42.03 0.36
N THR A 50 -56.82 -41.77 -0.82
CA THR A 50 -55.41 -41.39 -0.98
C THR A 50 -55.23 -40.21 -1.93
N ILE A 51 -54.11 -39.51 -1.81
CA ILE A 51 -53.75 -38.40 -2.69
C ILE A 51 -53.57 -38.90 -4.12
N ALA A 52 -52.97 -40.08 -4.29
CA ALA A 52 -52.82 -40.72 -5.59
C ALA A 52 -54.16 -41.00 -6.30
N GLN A 53 -55.20 -41.42 -5.57
CA GLN A 53 -56.53 -41.62 -6.13
C GLN A 53 -57.15 -40.29 -6.59
N ALA A 54 -57.03 -39.23 -5.78
CA ALA A 54 -57.53 -37.91 -6.13
C ALA A 54 -56.84 -37.36 -7.38
N LEU A 55 -55.52 -37.49 -7.49
CA LEU A 55 -54.75 -37.13 -8.69
C LEU A 55 -55.20 -37.91 -9.92
N THR A 56 -55.39 -39.23 -9.79
CA THR A 56 -55.83 -40.11 -10.90
C THR A 56 -57.19 -39.68 -11.45
N SER A 57 -58.08 -39.19 -10.59
CA SER A 57 -59.41 -38.70 -10.99
C SER A 57 -59.43 -37.41 -11.81
N ILE A 58 -58.29 -36.71 -11.93
CA ILE A 58 -58.15 -35.53 -12.79
C ILE A 58 -57.87 -36.01 -14.21
N ALA A 59 -58.85 -35.88 -15.11
CA ALA A 59 -58.73 -36.27 -16.51
C ALA A 59 -58.19 -35.11 -17.36
N GLY A 60 -57.13 -35.37 -18.14
CA GLY A 60 -56.52 -34.38 -19.03
C GLY A 60 -56.02 -33.11 -18.32
N VAL A 61 -55.94 -32.01 -19.08
CA VAL A 61 -55.67 -30.67 -18.54
C VAL A 61 -56.99 -30.06 -18.03
N PRO A 62 -57.07 -29.60 -16.76
CA PRO A 62 -58.30 -29.05 -16.20
C PRO A 62 -58.82 -27.81 -16.94
N ALA A 63 -60.14 -27.77 -17.18
CA ALA A 63 -60.83 -26.61 -17.75
C ALA A 63 -61.06 -25.47 -16.73
N GLN A 64 -60.91 -25.76 -15.44
CA GLN A 64 -60.97 -24.82 -14.30
C GLN A 64 -59.97 -25.27 -13.22
N PRO A 65 -59.58 -24.40 -12.27
CA PRO A 65 -58.65 -24.77 -11.22
C PRO A 65 -59.12 -26.00 -10.42
N VAL A 66 -58.20 -26.85 -9.97
CA VAL A 66 -58.51 -28.02 -9.14
C VAL A 66 -57.80 -27.88 -7.80
N GLU A 67 -58.52 -28.13 -6.71
CA GLU A 67 -57.97 -28.07 -5.35
C GLU A 67 -58.16 -29.42 -4.64
N ILE A 68 -57.06 -30.11 -4.35
CA ILE A 68 -57.02 -31.32 -3.53
C ILE A 68 -56.84 -30.89 -2.07
N GLN A 69 -57.90 -31.08 -1.27
CA GLN A 69 -57.93 -30.71 0.14
C GLN A 69 -57.68 -31.94 1.03
N LEU A 70 -56.61 -31.86 1.83
CA LEU A 70 -56.22 -32.91 2.78
C LEU A 70 -56.97 -32.70 4.10
N LEU A 71 -57.74 -33.71 4.53
CA LEU A 71 -58.58 -33.67 5.73
C LEU A 71 -57.91 -34.28 6.97
N ASP A 72 -57.01 -35.25 6.77
CA ASP A 72 -56.44 -36.05 7.85
C ASP A 72 -55.13 -35.46 8.37
N ALA A 73 -54.78 -35.80 9.61
CA ALA A 73 -53.55 -35.34 10.25
C ALA A 73 -52.28 -35.93 9.61
N SER A 74 -52.37 -37.11 8.98
CA SER A 74 -51.22 -37.78 8.37
C SER A 74 -51.65 -38.70 7.21
N TYR A 75 -50.83 -38.72 6.17
CA TYR A 75 -50.90 -39.64 5.04
C TYR A 75 -49.56 -40.37 4.93
N THR A 76 -49.59 -41.70 4.80
CA THR A 76 -48.38 -42.51 4.59
C THR A 76 -48.43 -43.12 3.20
N GLU A 77 -47.94 -42.36 2.21
CA GLU A 77 -47.90 -42.76 0.81
C GLU A 77 -46.79 -42.02 0.06
N ASN A 78 -46.24 -42.66 -0.98
CA ASN A 78 -45.42 -41.96 -1.98
C ASN A 78 -46.36 -41.34 -3.02
N VAL A 79 -46.22 -40.03 -3.26
CA VAL A 79 -47.11 -39.28 -4.15
C VAL A 79 -46.37 -38.94 -5.43
N VAL A 80 -46.83 -39.48 -6.55
CA VAL A 80 -46.29 -39.16 -7.88
C VAL A 80 -47.30 -38.31 -8.65
N ILE A 81 -46.90 -37.09 -8.99
CA ILE A 81 -47.70 -36.12 -9.72
C ILE A 81 -47.25 -36.11 -11.17
N ASN A 82 -48.03 -36.78 -12.02
CA ASN A 82 -47.86 -36.78 -13.48
C ASN A 82 -49.09 -36.11 -14.10
N LYS A 83 -49.31 -34.83 -13.77
CA LYS A 83 -50.50 -34.05 -14.17
C LYS A 83 -50.11 -32.63 -14.56
N ALA A 84 -50.75 -32.12 -15.61
CA ALA A 84 -50.55 -30.77 -16.11
C ALA A 84 -51.80 -29.92 -15.87
N GLY A 85 -51.63 -28.81 -15.17
CA GLY A 85 -52.53 -27.66 -15.16
C GLY A 85 -52.13 -26.64 -16.23
N THR A 86 -52.66 -25.43 -16.09
CA THR A 86 -52.20 -24.24 -16.83
C THR A 86 -52.04 -23.06 -15.87
N ALA A 87 -51.43 -21.97 -16.33
CA ALA A 87 -51.34 -20.74 -15.55
C ALA A 87 -52.71 -20.22 -15.05
N ALA A 88 -53.77 -20.42 -15.83
CA ALA A 88 -55.13 -20.03 -15.46
C ALA A 88 -55.85 -21.09 -14.61
N ASN A 89 -55.52 -22.36 -14.80
CA ASN A 89 -56.18 -23.51 -14.17
C ASN A 89 -55.15 -24.43 -13.50
N PRO A 90 -54.53 -24.01 -12.38
CA PRO A 90 -53.54 -24.82 -11.70
C PRO A 90 -54.19 -25.99 -10.94
N ILE A 91 -53.38 -27.00 -10.63
CA ILE A 91 -53.74 -28.07 -9.70
C ILE A 91 -53.07 -27.77 -8.36
N THR A 92 -53.85 -27.53 -7.31
CA THR A 92 -53.34 -27.21 -5.98
C THR A 92 -53.56 -28.37 -5.02
N ILE A 93 -52.53 -28.78 -4.28
CA ILE A 93 -52.65 -29.71 -3.14
C ILE A 93 -52.36 -28.92 -1.86
N ARG A 94 -53.30 -28.93 -0.92
CA ARG A 94 -53.16 -28.20 0.36
C ARG A 94 -53.98 -28.81 1.49
N PRO A 95 -53.64 -28.54 2.76
CA PRO A 95 -54.51 -28.88 3.88
C PRO A 95 -55.84 -28.13 3.80
N ALA A 96 -56.92 -28.79 4.21
CA ALA A 96 -58.22 -28.15 4.34
C ALA A 96 -58.21 -27.10 5.46
N ALA A 97 -59.26 -26.27 5.52
CA ALA A 97 -59.34 -25.16 6.46
C ALA A 97 -59.08 -25.58 7.92
N GLY A 98 -58.06 -25.00 8.54
CA GLY A 98 -57.69 -25.30 9.95
C GLY A 98 -56.97 -26.63 10.17
N VAL A 99 -56.71 -27.42 9.12
CA VAL A 99 -56.04 -28.72 9.22
C VAL A 99 -54.52 -28.54 9.22
N TYR A 100 -53.85 -29.34 10.06
CA TYR A 100 -52.42 -29.57 10.03
C TYR A 100 -52.19 -31.00 9.58
N THR A 101 -51.40 -31.18 8.53
CA THR A 101 -51.26 -32.47 7.86
C THR A 101 -49.79 -32.79 7.64
N GLU A 102 -49.46 -34.06 7.74
CA GLU A 102 -48.19 -34.62 7.33
C GLU A 102 -48.34 -35.61 6.16
N ILE A 103 -47.40 -35.59 5.21
CA ILE A 103 -47.24 -36.61 4.18
C ILE A 103 -45.91 -37.31 4.45
N ASN A 104 -45.99 -38.56 4.92
CA ASN A 104 -44.87 -39.44 5.20
C ASN A 104 -44.56 -40.29 3.97
N GLY A 105 -43.58 -39.87 3.19
CA GLY A 105 -43.21 -40.48 1.91
C GLY A 105 -42.55 -39.46 0.97
N THR A 106 -42.11 -39.94 -0.19
CA THR A 106 -41.52 -39.08 -1.22
C THR A 106 -42.62 -38.48 -2.10
N LEU A 107 -42.56 -37.15 -2.29
CA LEU A 107 -43.39 -36.39 -3.21
C LEU A 107 -42.61 -36.12 -4.51
N THR A 108 -43.14 -36.60 -5.63
CA THR A 108 -42.47 -36.49 -6.93
C THR A 108 -43.31 -35.68 -7.90
N PHE A 109 -42.82 -34.53 -8.33
CA PHE A 109 -43.24 -33.90 -9.58
C PHE A 109 -42.57 -34.68 -10.72
N GLY A 110 -43.34 -35.57 -11.35
CA GLY A 110 -42.83 -36.49 -12.36
C GLY A 110 -43.12 -36.02 -13.78
N ALA A 111 -43.05 -36.96 -14.71
CA ALA A 111 -43.21 -36.69 -16.14
C ALA A 111 -44.57 -36.04 -16.45
N GLY A 112 -44.52 -34.88 -17.12
CA GLY A 112 -45.70 -34.09 -17.46
C GLY A 112 -46.29 -33.28 -16.30
N SER A 113 -45.61 -33.19 -15.16
CA SER A 113 -46.01 -32.27 -14.09
C SER A 113 -45.82 -30.83 -14.52
N SER A 114 -46.91 -30.07 -14.63
CA SER A 114 -46.81 -28.65 -14.92
C SER A 114 -47.93 -27.84 -14.30
N TYR A 115 -47.64 -26.61 -13.83
CA TYR A 115 -48.60 -25.74 -13.14
C TYR A 115 -49.27 -26.43 -11.94
N VAL A 116 -48.50 -27.24 -11.21
CA VAL A 116 -48.93 -27.84 -9.94
C VAL A 116 -48.40 -27.02 -8.77
N VAL A 117 -49.27 -26.74 -7.80
CA VAL A 117 -48.96 -26.00 -6.59
C VAL A 117 -49.13 -26.90 -5.38
N ILE A 118 -48.07 -27.05 -4.60
CA ILE A 118 -48.12 -27.64 -3.25
C ILE A 118 -48.08 -26.47 -2.28
N SER A 119 -49.18 -26.24 -1.58
CA SER A 119 -49.31 -25.13 -0.62
C SER A 119 -49.48 -25.67 0.78
N GLY A 120 -48.61 -25.25 1.69
CA GLY A 120 -48.78 -25.52 3.12
C GLY A 120 -49.62 -24.47 3.86
N HIS A 121 -50.35 -23.63 3.13
CA HIS A 121 -51.34 -22.74 3.73
C HIS A 121 -52.66 -23.48 3.91
N ASN A 122 -53.25 -23.44 5.12
CA ASN A 122 -54.56 -24.04 5.39
C ASN A 122 -55.70 -23.01 5.40
N GLY A 123 -55.52 -21.83 4.80
CA GLY A 123 -56.52 -20.76 4.76
C GLY A 123 -56.41 -19.77 5.93
N ALA A 124 -55.74 -20.14 7.02
CA ALA A 124 -55.44 -19.23 8.14
C ALA A 124 -53.95 -19.12 8.45
N ASN A 125 -53.22 -20.24 8.41
CA ASN A 125 -51.81 -20.32 8.78
C ASN A 125 -50.97 -20.89 7.63
N ALA A 126 -49.73 -20.43 7.52
CA ALA A 126 -48.70 -21.02 6.66
C ALA A 126 -47.98 -22.19 7.36
N ARG A 127 -47.26 -23.02 6.60
CA ARG A 127 -46.42 -24.12 7.09
C ARG A 127 -47.18 -25.16 7.92
N THR A 128 -48.44 -25.42 7.56
CA THR A 128 -49.28 -26.45 8.18
C THR A 128 -49.27 -27.78 7.43
N LEU A 129 -48.65 -27.83 6.24
CA LEU A 129 -48.31 -29.07 5.55
C LEU A 129 -46.85 -29.43 5.81
N THR A 130 -46.62 -30.60 6.38
CA THR A 130 -45.29 -31.20 6.52
C THR A 130 -45.11 -32.31 5.51
N LEU A 131 -44.05 -32.24 4.70
CA LEU A 131 -43.57 -33.33 3.87
C LEU A 131 -42.39 -33.95 4.62
N ARG A 132 -42.47 -35.26 4.94
CA ARG A 132 -41.43 -35.94 5.72
C ARG A 132 -40.93 -37.20 5.02
N GLN A 133 -39.60 -37.34 4.97
CA GLN A 133 -38.92 -38.57 4.58
C GLN A 133 -37.77 -38.86 5.56
N THR A 134 -37.85 -39.97 6.29
CA THR A 134 -36.84 -40.37 7.27
C THR A 134 -35.78 -41.32 6.71
N ASP A 135 -36.03 -41.93 5.54
CA ASP A 135 -35.06 -42.77 4.86
C ASP A 135 -33.87 -41.92 4.39
N ILE A 136 -32.66 -42.32 4.79
CA ILE A 136 -31.43 -41.62 4.45
C ILE A 136 -31.04 -41.77 2.97
N SER A 137 -31.69 -42.68 2.24
CA SER A 137 -31.43 -42.97 0.83
C SER A 137 -32.37 -42.23 -0.14
N LEU A 138 -33.42 -41.58 0.37
CA LEU A 138 -34.49 -41.00 -0.45
C LEU A 138 -34.62 -39.49 -0.26
N ALA A 139 -35.00 -38.79 -1.33
CA ALA A 139 -35.41 -37.39 -1.27
C ALA A 139 -36.84 -37.27 -0.69
N THR A 140 -37.13 -36.15 -0.04
CA THR A 140 -38.49 -35.80 0.40
C THR A 140 -39.31 -35.27 -0.77
N VAL A 141 -38.71 -34.41 -1.59
CA VAL A 141 -39.33 -33.86 -2.81
C VAL A 141 -38.41 -34.05 -4.01
N LEU A 142 -38.96 -34.50 -5.14
CA LEU A 142 -38.23 -34.72 -6.38
C LEU A 142 -38.93 -34.04 -7.56
N PHE A 143 -38.19 -33.22 -8.32
CA PHE A 143 -38.59 -32.73 -9.64
C PHE A 143 -37.82 -33.52 -10.69
N GLN A 144 -38.52 -34.21 -11.59
CA GLN A 144 -37.88 -35.03 -12.62
C GLN A 144 -38.76 -35.19 -13.86
N GLY A 145 -38.12 -35.45 -15.00
CA GLY A 145 -38.83 -35.77 -16.25
C GLY A 145 -39.60 -34.58 -16.82
N ASP A 146 -38.97 -33.42 -16.91
CA ASP A 146 -39.52 -32.18 -17.47
C ASP A 146 -40.61 -31.56 -16.58
N ALA A 147 -40.52 -31.77 -15.27
CA ALA A 147 -41.41 -31.15 -14.31
C ALA A 147 -41.19 -29.63 -14.36
N SER A 148 -42.14 -28.87 -14.92
CA SER A 148 -41.94 -27.45 -15.22
C SER A 148 -43.07 -26.55 -14.73
N HIS A 149 -42.77 -25.32 -14.33
CA HIS A 149 -43.76 -24.35 -13.82
C HIS A 149 -44.49 -24.82 -12.54
N ASN A 150 -43.88 -25.69 -11.73
CA ASN A 150 -44.47 -26.14 -10.48
C ASN A 150 -44.01 -25.27 -9.31
N SER A 151 -44.82 -25.20 -8.25
CA SER A 151 -44.51 -24.43 -7.06
C SER A 151 -44.66 -25.26 -5.79
N LEU A 152 -43.66 -25.16 -4.90
CA LEU A 152 -43.72 -25.64 -3.54
C LEU A 152 -43.62 -24.43 -2.62
N SER A 153 -44.70 -24.15 -1.88
CA SER A 153 -44.83 -22.91 -1.12
C SER A 153 -45.36 -23.14 0.28
N GLN A 154 -44.79 -22.39 1.24
CA GLN A 154 -45.30 -22.33 2.62
C GLN A 154 -45.39 -23.70 3.29
N THR A 155 -44.48 -24.63 2.98
CA THR A 155 -44.47 -25.99 3.56
C THR A 155 -43.34 -26.17 4.57
N ARG A 156 -43.41 -27.27 5.33
CA ARG A 156 -42.25 -27.82 6.06
C ARG A 156 -41.75 -29.04 5.30
N VAL A 157 -40.56 -29.00 4.74
CA VAL A 157 -39.94 -30.12 4.03
C VAL A 157 -38.81 -30.68 4.89
N LEU A 158 -39.05 -31.85 5.45
CA LEU A 158 -38.17 -32.47 6.43
C LEU A 158 -37.60 -33.78 5.85
N GLY A 159 -36.28 -33.87 5.75
CA GLY A 159 -35.62 -35.04 5.16
C GLY A 159 -34.38 -35.50 5.93
N SER A 160 -34.03 -36.78 5.81
CA SER A 160 -32.80 -37.35 6.39
C SER A 160 -31.76 -37.77 5.33
N CYS A 161 -31.91 -37.34 4.07
CA CYS A 161 -31.12 -37.85 2.95
C CYS A 161 -29.60 -37.59 3.10
N GLN A 162 -28.80 -38.65 3.02
CA GLN A 162 -27.33 -38.63 3.13
C GLN A 162 -26.62 -39.14 1.87
N MET A 163 -27.37 -39.40 0.80
CA MET A 163 -26.82 -39.88 -0.47
C MET A 163 -26.03 -38.77 -1.17
N PRO A 164 -24.82 -39.07 -1.67
CA PRO A 164 -24.17 -38.22 -2.67
C PRO A 164 -25.08 -38.11 -3.90
N GLY A 165 -25.35 -36.88 -4.36
CA GLY A 165 -26.17 -36.66 -5.56
C GLY A 165 -27.68 -36.57 -5.33
N LEU A 166 -28.13 -36.52 -4.06
CA LEU A 166 -29.51 -36.21 -3.70
C LEU A 166 -29.54 -35.17 -2.56
N GLY A 167 -30.65 -34.44 -2.47
CA GLY A 167 -30.98 -33.57 -1.35
C GLY A 167 -32.34 -33.87 -0.75
N VAL A 168 -32.70 -33.17 0.33
CA VAL A 168 -34.08 -33.18 0.88
C VAL A 168 -35.08 -32.79 -0.22
N ILE A 169 -34.77 -31.75 -0.97
CA ILE A 169 -35.40 -31.41 -2.25
C ILE A 169 -34.37 -31.64 -3.35
N THR A 170 -34.74 -32.41 -4.36
CA THR A 170 -33.91 -32.68 -5.52
C THR A 170 -34.58 -32.18 -6.80
N ILE A 171 -33.88 -31.33 -7.55
CA ILE A 171 -34.22 -30.97 -8.93
C ILE A 171 -33.30 -31.80 -9.82
N GLY A 172 -33.83 -32.90 -10.34
CA GLY A 172 -33.07 -33.96 -10.98
C GLY A 172 -32.94 -33.80 -12.49
N ASN A 173 -32.71 -34.94 -13.14
CA ASN A 173 -32.55 -35.00 -14.59
C ASN A 173 -33.86 -34.67 -15.34
N ALA A 174 -33.69 -34.03 -16.49
CA ALA A 174 -34.74 -33.90 -17.49
C ALA A 174 -34.96 -35.22 -18.26
N ALA A 175 -36.06 -35.33 -18.99
CA ALA A 175 -36.30 -36.43 -19.92
C ALA A 175 -35.45 -36.26 -21.19
N SER A 176 -35.02 -37.40 -21.75
CA SER A 176 -34.26 -37.41 -23.01
C SER A 176 -35.10 -36.80 -24.14
N GLY A 177 -34.60 -35.72 -24.76
CA GLY A 177 -35.29 -35.02 -25.86
C GLY A 177 -36.42 -34.08 -25.42
N GLY A 178 -36.54 -33.79 -24.12
CA GLY A 178 -37.51 -32.87 -23.52
C GLY A 178 -36.96 -31.46 -23.22
N ALA A 179 -37.74 -30.65 -22.51
CA ALA A 179 -37.27 -29.41 -21.87
C ALA A 179 -36.72 -29.72 -20.46
N GLY A 180 -35.92 -28.85 -19.86
CA GLY A 180 -35.41 -29.09 -18.50
C GLY A 180 -36.51 -29.11 -17.43
N ASN A 181 -36.14 -29.36 -16.17
CA ASN A 181 -37.07 -29.14 -15.06
C ASN A 181 -37.16 -27.63 -14.76
N ASP A 182 -37.88 -26.89 -15.61
CA ASP A 182 -37.75 -25.45 -15.73
C ASP A 182 -38.82 -24.67 -14.96
N HIS A 183 -38.55 -23.41 -14.64
CA HIS A 183 -39.55 -22.50 -14.04
C HIS A 183 -40.17 -23.00 -12.72
N ASN A 184 -39.47 -23.89 -12.01
CA ASN A 184 -39.94 -24.37 -10.71
C ASN A 184 -39.63 -23.35 -9.61
N THR A 185 -40.53 -23.22 -8.64
CA THR A 185 -40.41 -22.24 -7.55
C THR A 185 -40.50 -22.90 -6.18
N LEU A 186 -39.50 -22.64 -5.33
CA LEU A 186 -39.50 -22.96 -3.90
C LEU A 186 -39.63 -21.65 -3.12
N SER A 187 -40.74 -21.44 -2.41
CA SER A 187 -41.00 -20.17 -1.70
C SER A 187 -41.53 -20.32 -0.27
N ASP A 188 -41.00 -19.54 0.68
CA ASP A 188 -41.48 -19.50 2.08
C ASP A 188 -41.55 -20.88 2.78
N ASN A 189 -40.68 -21.81 2.40
CA ASN A 189 -40.62 -23.13 3.01
C ASN A 189 -39.65 -23.15 4.19
N LEU A 190 -39.91 -24.04 5.16
CA LEU A 190 -38.88 -24.53 6.07
C LEU A 190 -38.30 -25.82 5.48
N ILE A 191 -37.02 -25.84 5.11
CA ILE A 191 -36.32 -27.01 4.57
C ILE A 191 -35.28 -27.43 5.60
N SER A 192 -35.48 -28.59 6.23
CA SER A 192 -34.66 -29.00 7.38
C SER A 192 -34.56 -30.51 7.55
N SER A 193 -33.91 -30.95 8.61
CA SER A 193 -33.77 -32.36 8.96
C SER A 193 -35.09 -32.96 9.46
N ALA A 194 -35.37 -34.20 9.05
CA ALA A 194 -36.44 -35.00 9.64
C ALA A 194 -36.06 -35.61 11.00
N SER A 195 -34.76 -35.62 11.35
CA SER A 195 -34.20 -36.23 12.55
C SER A 195 -33.13 -35.35 13.21
N ALA A 196 -33.08 -35.32 14.53
CA ALA A 196 -32.03 -34.60 15.26
C ALA A 196 -30.66 -35.29 15.17
N THR A 197 -30.62 -36.59 14.84
CA THR A 197 -29.38 -37.40 14.81
C THR A 197 -28.93 -37.76 13.39
N SER A 198 -29.87 -37.86 12.46
CA SER A 198 -29.60 -38.18 11.05
C SER A 198 -29.79 -36.95 10.18
N LEU A 199 -28.85 -36.00 10.29
CA LEU A 199 -28.91 -34.77 9.50
C LEU A 199 -28.68 -35.06 8.01
N PRO A 200 -29.40 -34.36 7.11
CA PRO A 200 -29.19 -34.48 5.68
C PRO A 200 -27.83 -33.89 5.25
N LYS A 201 -27.23 -34.46 4.20
CA LYS A 201 -26.00 -33.89 3.62
C LYS A 201 -26.28 -32.58 2.90
N THR A 202 -27.31 -32.58 2.05
CA THR A 202 -27.71 -31.43 1.24
C THR A 202 -29.20 -31.18 1.40
N LEU A 203 -29.63 -29.91 1.59
CA LEU A 203 -31.06 -29.59 1.67
C LEU A 203 -31.68 -29.46 0.28
N VAL A 204 -31.14 -28.58 -0.55
CA VAL A 204 -31.61 -28.42 -1.94
C VAL A 204 -30.48 -28.78 -2.88
N TYR A 205 -30.71 -29.79 -3.72
CA TYR A 205 -29.74 -30.29 -4.69
C TYR A 205 -30.31 -30.18 -6.09
N ALA A 206 -29.58 -29.56 -7.02
CA ALA A 206 -29.96 -29.45 -8.41
C ALA A 206 -28.84 -29.93 -9.34
N PHE A 207 -29.17 -30.81 -10.29
CA PHE A 207 -28.23 -31.34 -11.25
C PHE A 207 -28.94 -31.71 -12.55
N ASN A 208 -28.20 -31.76 -13.65
CA ASN A 208 -28.65 -32.46 -14.83
C ASN A 208 -27.45 -33.02 -15.60
N ILE A 209 -27.53 -34.29 -16.03
CA ILE A 209 -26.50 -34.91 -16.86
C ILE A 209 -26.91 -35.05 -18.33
N GLN A 210 -28.15 -34.71 -18.68
CA GLN A 210 -28.68 -34.84 -20.03
C GLN A 210 -28.24 -33.66 -20.92
N PRO A 211 -27.46 -33.90 -21.99
CA PRO A 211 -27.02 -32.83 -22.89
C PRO A 211 -28.20 -32.08 -23.53
N GLY A 212 -28.15 -30.75 -23.52
CA GLY A 212 -29.12 -29.90 -24.22
C GLY A 212 -30.48 -29.71 -23.54
N THR A 213 -30.68 -30.19 -22.32
CA THR A 213 -31.97 -30.12 -21.59
C THR A 213 -31.82 -29.45 -20.22
N LEU A 214 -31.11 -28.32 -20.16
CA LEU A 214 -30.71 -27.66 -18.90
C LEU A 214 -31.91 -27.30 -18.01
N ASN A 215 -31.76 -27.41 -16.69
CA ASN A 215 -32.77 -26.88 -15.76
C ASN A 215 -32.63 -25.35 -15.67
N ASP A 216 -33.62 -24.63 -16.18
CA ASP A 216 -33.63 -23.17 -16.34
C ASP A 216 -34.67 -22.49 -15.43
N ALA A 217 -34.45 -21.19 -15.18
CA ALA A 217 -35.43 -20.29 -14.56
C ALA A 217 -35.98 -20.77 -13.20
N THR A 218 -35.22 -21.59 -12.46
CA THR A 218 -35.63 -22.06 -11.13
C THR A 218 -35.46 -20.94 -10.11
N THR A 219 -36.48 -20.76 -9.26
CA THR A 219 -36.50 -19.76 -8.20
C THR A 219 -36.51 -20.41 -6.82
N VAL A 220 -35.56 -20.04 -5.97
CA VAL A 220 -35.47 -20.43 -4.56
C VAL A 220 -35.48 -19.13 -3.75
N ILE A 221 -36.64 -18.78 -3.17
CA ILE A 221 -36.87 -17.47 -2.56
C ILE A 221 -37.53 -17.52 -1.18
N ASP A 222 -37.09 -16.67 -0.26
CA ASP A 222 -37.69 -16.51 1.08
C ASP A 222 -37.77 -17.80 1.91
N ASN A 223 -36.93 -18.80 1.65
CA ASN A 223 -36.93 -20.06 2.39
C ASN A 223 -36.03 -20.00 3.63
N ASP A 224 -36.40 -20.79 4.65
CA ASP A 224 -35.60 -21.07 5.84
C ASP A 224 -34.92 -22.43 5.66
N LEU A 225 -33.59 -22.46 5.55
CA LEU A 225 -32.77 -23.66 5.34
C LEU A 225 -31.92 -23.97 6.57
N ALA A 226 -32.15 -25.13 7.20
CA ALA A 226 -31.51 -25.46 8.47
C ALA A 226 -30.97 -26.88 8.56
N ASN A 227 -29.88 -27.04 9.33
CA ASN A 227 -29.34 -28.33 9.81
C ASN A 227 -28.94 -29.32 8.72
N PHE A 228 -27.81 -29.04 8.07
CA PHE A 228 -27.18 -29.91 7.07
C PHE A 228 -25.71 -30.16 7.37
N THR A 229 -25.13 -31.24 6.84
CA THR A 229 -23.73 -31.58 7.09
C THR A 229 -22.78 -31.17 5.96
N SER A 230 -23.28 -30.86 4.75
CA SER A 230 -22.43 -30.45 3.63
C SER A 230 -22.91 -29.17 2.95
N ASN A 231 -24.08 -29.18 2.31
CA ASN A 231 -24.54 -28.01 1.55
C ASN A 231 -25.97 -27.59 1.93
N GLY A 232 -26.20 -26.29 2.07
CA GLY A 232 -27.56 -25.77 2.19
C GLY A 232 -28.26 -25.87 0.83
N LEU A 233 -27.72 -25.13 -0.14
CA LEU A 233 -28.11 -25.19 -1.54
C LEU A 233 -26.90 -25.61 -2.37
N GLN A 234 -27.06 -26.62 -3.22
CA GLN A 234 -26.04 -27.06 -4.17
C GLN A 234 -26.64 -27.17 -5.57
N ILE A 235 -26.14 -26.34 -6.48
CA ILE A 235 -26.52 -26.31 -7.89
C ILE A 235 -25.27 -26.69 -8.69
N GLN A 236 -25.32 -27.81 -9.41
CA GLN A 236 -24.17 -28.36 -10.15
C GLN A 236 -24.26 -28.12 -11.66
N SER A 237 -23.29 -28.63 -12.42
CA SER A 237 -23.31 -28.59 -13.89
C SER A 237 -24.59 -29.20 -14.46
N GLY A 238 -25.11 -28.59 -15.53
CA GLY A 238 -26.34 -29.02 -16.20
C GLY A 238 -27.57 -28.20 -15.80
N ASN A 239 -27.40 -27.21 -14.93
CA ASN A 239 -28.39 -26.17 -14.70
C ASN A 239 -28.07 -24.98 -15.61
N GLY A 240 -29.07 -24.40 -16.26
CA GLY A 240 -28.85 -23.36 -17.27
C GLY A 240 -29.12 -21.97 -16.74
N LEU A 241 -29.91 -21.17 -17.46
CA LEU A 241 -30.00 -19.72 -17.31
C LEU A 241 -31.04 -19.28 -16.27
N ASN A 242 -30.91 -18.03 -15.83
CA ASN A 242 -31.95 -17.29 -15.08
C ASN A 242 -32.32 -17.89 -13.71
N TRP A 243 -31.38 -18.55 -13.02
CA TRP A 243 -31.63 -18.97 -11.65
C TRP A 243 -31.74 -17.78 -10.71
N ASN A 244 -32.69 -17.85 -9.78
CA ASN A 244 -32.89 -16.83 -8.76
C ASN A 244 -32.85 -17.45 -7.36
N VAL A 245 -31.74 -17.23 -6.65
CA VAL A 245 -31.54 -17.64 -5.26
C VAL A 245 -31.55 -16.40 -4.39
N SER A 246 -32.73 -16.03 -3.86
CA SER A 246 -32.88 -14.75 -3.18
C SER A 246 -33.56 -14.80 -1.82
N ASN A 247 -33.16 -13.91 -0.91
CA ASN A 247 -33.79 -13.71 0.40
C ASN A 247 -33.93 -14.98 1.28
N ASN A 248 -33.14 -16.02 1.01
CA ASN A 248 -33.17 -17.23 1.83
C ASN A 248 -32.35 -17.02 3.12
N ASP A 249 -32.75 -17.68 4.21
CA ASP A 249 -32.04 -17.67 5.47
C ASP A 249 -31.46 -19.05 5.77
N PHE A 250 -30.14 -19.09 5.97
CA PHE A 250 -29.39 -20.30 6.28
C PHE A 250 -28.92 -20.25 7.73
N PHE A 251 -29.30 -21.24 8.52
CA PHE A 251 -28.93 -21.30 9.93
C PHE A 251 -28.70 -22.73 10.42
N TYR A 252 -28.16 -22.83 11.63
CA TYR A 252 -27.88 -24.09 12.29
C TYR A 252 -28.37 -24.01 13.73
N ASP A 253 -29.32 -24.86 14.10
CA ASP A 253 -29.91 -24.92 15.44
C ASP A 253 -29.96 -26.35 16.01
N ALA A 254 -29.36 -27.33 15.31
CA ALA A 254 -29.21 -28.67 15.83
C ALA A 254 -28.28 -28.72 17.06
N ALA A 255 -28.59 -29.62 17.99
CA ALA A 255 -27.86 -29.76 19.25
C ALA A 255 -26.39 -30.20 19.07
N THR A 256 -26.11 -30.97 18.02
CA THR A 256 -24.76 -31.42 17.69
C THR A 256 -24.14 -30.47 16.68
N MET A 257 -23.03 -29.83 17.06
CA MET A 257 -22.33 -28.91 16.18
C MET A 257 -21.66 -29.66 15.00
N PRO A 258 -21.67 -29.08 13.79
CA PRO A 258 -21.07 -29.70 12.62
C PRO A 258 -19.54 -29.69 12.71
N ASN A 259 -18.94 -30.79 12.29
CA ASN A 259 -17.48 -30.98 12.20
C ASN A 259 -16.98 -31.29 10.78
N THR A 260 -17.89 -31.18 9.80
CA THR A 260 -17.66 -31.41 8.36
C THR A 260 -17.60 -30.08 7.61
N ALA A 261 -16.99 -30.10 6.42
CA ALA A 261 -16.94 -28.92 5.57
C ALA A 261 -18.36 -28.54 5.14
N GLN A 262 -18.70 -27.25 5.32
CA GLN A 262 -20.04 -26.75 5.02
C GLN A 262 -19.99 -25.60 4.03
N THR A 263 -20.90 -25.63 3.05
CA THR A 263 -21.17 -24.50 2.15
C THR A 263 -22.64 -24.12 2.25
N ALA A 264 -22.97 -22.86 2.56
CA ALA A 264 -24.38 -22.46 2.60
C ALA A 264 -24.99 -22.43 1.19
N ILE A 265 -24.31 -21.79 0.24
CA ILE A 265 -24.70 -21.75 -1.18
C ILE A 265 -23.51 -22.17 -2.05
N ALA A 266 -23.60 -23.33 -2.69
CA ALA A 266 -22.68 -23.78 -3.72
C ALA A 266 -23.39 -23.65 -5.08
N PHE A 267 -23.07 -22.60 -5.83
CA PHE A 267 -23.69 -22.27 -7.10
C PHE A 267 -22.72 -22.51 -8.26
N GLU A 268 -22.81 -23.68 -8.87
CA GLU A 268 -21.89 -24.18 -9.90
C GLU A 268 -22.64 -24.71 -11.14
N PRO A 269 -23.50 -23.90 -11.78
CA PRO A 269 -24.43 -24.36 -12.82
C PRO A 269 -23.74 -24.84 -14.11
N GLY A 270 -22.49 -24.45 -14.35
CA GLY A 270 -21.70 -24.79 -15.54
C GLY A 270 -21.41 -23.60 -16.46
N SER A 271 -20.56 -23.80 -17.47
CA SER A 271 -19.99 -22.71 -18.28
C SER A 271 -20.98 -21.97 -19.19
N SER A 272 -22.12 -22.58 -19.51
CA SER A 272 -23.18 -22.00 -20.34
C SER A 272 -24.26 -21.26 -19.54
N SER A 273 -24.19 -21.28 -18.21
CA SER A 273 -25.18 -20.65 -17.34
C SER A 273 -24.94 -19.13 -17.23
N THR A 274 -25.97 -18.33 -17.42
CA THR A 274 -25.93 -16.86 -17.47
C THR A 274 -27.19 -16.26 -16.82
N ASN A 275 -27.14 -14.96 -16.51
CA ASN A 275 -28.25 -14.18 -15.93
C ASN A 275 -28.75 -14.71 -14.56
N ASN A 276 -27.86 -15.31 -13.79
CA ASN A 276 -28.21 -15.82 -12.47
C ASN A 276 -28.16 -14.71 -11.41
N VAL A 277 -29.03 -14.82 -10.41
CA VAL A 277 -29.13 -13.87 -9.30
C VAL A 277 -28.97 -14.63 -7.98
N ILE A 278 -28.01 -14.20 -7.17
CA ILE A 278 -27.81 -14.66 -5.80
C ILE A 278 -27.89 -13.41 -4.92
N SER A 279 -29.08 -13.09 -4.39
CA SER A 279 -29.31 -11.79 -3.74
C SER A 279 -30.05 -11.81 -2.41
N GLY A 280 -29.64 -10.98 -1.46
CA GLY A 280 -30.41 -10.80 -0.22
C GLY A 280 -30.38 -11.99 0.75
N ASN A 281 -29.59 -13.04 0.46
CA ASN A 281 -29.51 -14.21 1.32
C ASN A 281 -28.79 -13.88 2.62
N THR A 282 -29.22 -14.52 3.71
CA THR A 282 -28.62 -14.40 5.04
C THR A 282 -28.02 -15.74 5.44
N ILE A 283 -26.76 -15.73 5.86
CA ILE A 283 -26.01 -16.92 6.28
C ILE A 283 -25.57 -16.74 7.72
N GLY A 284 -25.92 -17.71 8.57
CA GLY A 284 -25.76 -17.69 10.03
C GLY A 284 -26.97 -17.15 10.80
N GLY A 285 -28.10 -16.99 10.10
CA GLY A 285 -29.43 -16.84 10.69
C GLY A 285 -29.85 -15.40 11.03
N ARG A 286 -31.01 -15.00 10.51
CA ARG A 286 -31.89 -13.94 11.05
C ARG A 286 -33.20 -14.49 11.61
N ALA A 287 -33.48 -15.78 11.40
CA ALA A 287 -34.74 -16.42 11.71
C ALA A 287 -34.98 -16.47 13.22
N ALA A 288 -36.23 -16.20 13.62
CA ALA A 288 -36.69 -16.45 14.99
C ALA A 288 -36.47 -17.90 15.44
N ALA A 289 -36.38 -18.84 14.48
CA ALA A 289 -36.08 -20.25 14.70
C ALA A 289 -34.61 -20.52 15.08
N ALA A 290 -33.66 -19.67 14.69
CA ALA A 290 -32.23 -19.87 14.97
C ALA A 290 -31.87 -19.75 16.48
N SER A 291 -32.84 -19.50 17.36
CA SER A 291 -32.71 -19.51 18.82
C SER A 291 -31.66 -18.54 19.41
N GLY A 292 -31.04 -17.69 18.57
CA GLY A 292 -29.96 -16.76 18.95
C GLY A 292 -28.57 -17.38 19.07
N GLY A 293 -28.38 -18.67 18.76
CA GLY A 293 -27.07 -19.34 18.81
C GLY A 293 -26.21 -19.01 17.60
N ALA A 294 -24.89 -18.92 17.77
CA ALA A 294 -23.96 -18.82 16.65
C ALA A 294 -23.92 -20.15 15.88
N TRP A 295 -23.81 -20.10 14.55
CA TRP A 295 -23.47 -21.27 13.75
C TRP A 295 -21.99 -21.60 14.00
N VAL A 296 -21.74 -22.52 14.93
CA VAL A 296 -20.38 -22.95 15.30
C VAL A 296 -19.99 -24.20 14.51
N ASN A 297 -18.99 -24.10 13.63
CA ASN A 297 -18.38 -25.26 12.98
C ASN A 297 -17.03 -25.58 13.65
N THR A 298 -16.88 -26.82 14.12
CA THR A 298 -15.88 -27.15 15.14
C THR A 298 -14.50 -27.58 14.63
N SER A 299 -14.36 -27.94 13.34
CA SER A 299 -13.06 -28.43 12.83
C SER A 299 -12.86 -28.36 11.33
N ALA A 300 -13.85 -27.96 10.54
CA ALA A 300 -13.77 -28.02 9.08
C ALA A 300 -13.83 -26.64 8.43
N GLU A 301 -13.64 -26.60 7.11
CA GLU A 301 -13.79 -25.39 6.31
C GLU A 301 -15.26 -24.93 6.30
N PHE A 302 -15.48 -23.62 6.37
CA PHE A 302 -16.80 -23.03 6.17
C PHE A 302 -16.79 -22.08 4.98
N ARG A 303 -17.77 -22.24 4.09
CA ARG A 303 -18.00 -21.38 2.94
C ARG A 303 -19.42 -20.79 3.02
N GLY A 304 -19.53 -19.48 2.92
CA GLY A 304 -20.83 -18.82 2.81
C GLY A 304 -21.41 -19.06 1.42
N ILE A 305 -20.91 -18.34 0.44
CA ILE A 305 -21.34 -18.40 -0.95
C ILE A 305 -20.15 -18.76 -1.83
N VAL A 306 -20.30 -19.80 -2.65
CA VAL A 306 -19.36 -20.16 -3.71
C VAL A 306 -20.10 -20.04 -5.03
N VAL A 307 -19.53 -19.28 -5.96
CA VAL A 307 -20.10 -19.09 -7.30
C VAL A 307 -19.06 -19.45 -8.32
N ASN A 308 -19.32 -20.48 -9.12
CA ASN A 308 -18.58 -20.77 -10.34
C ASN A 308 -19.35 -20.15 -11.50
N CYS A 309 -18.90 -18.97 -11.95
CA CYS A 309 -19.69 -18.03 -12.73
C CYS A 309 -19.93 -18.49 -14.17
N GLY A 310 -19.10 -19.42 -14.68
CA GLY A 310 -19.16 -19.92 -16.05
C GLY A 310 -18.58 -18.95 -17.09
N ALA A 311 -18.17 -19.45 -18.26
CA ALA A 311 -17.55 -18.61 -19.30
C ALA A 311 -18.53 -17.64 -19.99
N GLY A 312 -19.85 -17.86 -19.86
CA GLY A 312 -20.89 -16.91 -20.25
C GLY A 312 -21.14 -15.84 -19.19
N THR A 313 -21.45 -14.61 -19.61
CA THR A 313 -21.77 -13.42 -18.80
C THR A 313 -22.85 -13.61 -17.69
N SER A 314 -23.20 -12.58 -16.90
CA SER A 314 -22.66 -12.34 -15.55
C SER A 314 -23.59 -12.94 -14.49
N THR A 315 -23.06 -13.62 -13.48
CA THR A 315 -23.84 -13.92 -12.25
C THR A 315 -23.85 -12.68 -11.36
N THR A 316 -25.03 -12.24 -10.94
CA THR A 316 -25.17 -11.11 -10.01
C THR A 316 -25.18 -11.63 -8.57
N VAL A 317 -24.20 -11.22 -7.78
CA VAL A 317 -24.13 -11.55 -6.35
C VAL A 317 -24.27 -10.26 -5.54
N SER A 318 -25.43 -10.03 -4.93
CA SER A 318 -25.71 -8.74 -4.31
C SER A 318 -26.44 -8.80 -2.97
N ASN A 319 -26.20 -7.84 -2.08
CA ASN A 319 -26.98 -7.67 -0.84
C ASN A 319 -27.00 -8.90 0.10
N ASN A 320 -26.02 -9.80 0.00
CA ASN A 320 -25.95 -10.99 0.86
C ASN A 320 -25.27 -10.63 2.19
N LEU A 321 -25.78 -11.18 3.29
CA LEU A 321 -25.25 -11.03 4.64
C LEU A 321 -24.69 -12.36 5.14
N ILE A 322 -23.43 -12.37 5.55
CA ILE A 322 -22.82 -13.45 6.31
C ILE A 322 -22.57 -12.93 7.72
N SER A 323 -23.24 -13.51 8.72
CA SER A 323 -23.09 -13.06 10.10
C SER A 323 -23.36 -14.16 11.11
N ASN A 324 -22.87 -14.02 12.35
CA ASN A 324 -23.16 -14.98 13.43
C ASN A 324 -22.65 -16.41 13.11
N VAL A 325 -21.50 -16.50 12.44
CA VAL A 325 -20.81 -17.75 12.12
C VAL A 325 -19.48 -17.78 12.89
N SER A 326 -19.17 -18.89 13.54
CA SER A 326 -17.91 -19.09 14.25
C SER A 326 -17.23 -20.37 13.80
N LEU A 327 -15.97 -20.25 13.38
CA LEU A 327 -15.09 -21.38 13.12
C LEU A 327 -14.11 -21.53 14.29
N THR A 328 -14.14 -22.68 14.96
CA THR A 328 -13.15 -22.99 16.02
C THR A 328 -11.90 -23.69 15.46
N SER A 329 -11.84 -23.91 14.15
CA SER A 329 -10.65 -24.42 13.49
C SER A 329 -9.52 -23.39 13.56
N THR A 330 -8.29 -23.87 13.76
CA THR A 330 -7.06 -23.07 13.66
C THR A 330 -6.35 -23.27 12.33
N THR A 331 -6.75 -24.27 11.54
CA THR A 331 -6.08 -24.70 10.31
C THR A 331 -6.88 -24.40 9.05
N GLN A 332 -8.21 -24.30 9.14
CA GLN A 332 -9.09 -24.08 7.98
C GLN A 332 -9.58 -22.64 7.90
N PRO A 333 -9.68 -22.06 6.69
CA PRO A 333 -10.22 -20.73 6.51
C PRO A 333 -11.75 -20.73 6.61
N LEU A 334 -12.30 -19.56 6.95
CA LEU A 334 -13.71 -19.26 6.73
C LEU A 334 -13.75 -18.35 5.49
N THR A 335 -14.58 -18.70 4.50
CA THR A 335 -14.70 -17.97 3.23
C THR A 335 -16.13 -17.46 3.07
N ALA A 336 -16.37 -16.14 3.14
CA ALA A 336 -17.74 -15.61 3.05
C ALA A 336 -18.32 -15.68 1.63
N LEU A 337 -17.52 -15.30 0.63
CA LEU A 337 -17.86 -15.34 -0.78
C LEU A 337 -16.63 -15.84 -1.53
N ARG A 338 -16.78 -16.71 -2.52
CA ARG A 338 -15.72 -17.19 -3.42
C ARG A 338 -16.25 -17.16 -4.86
N LEU A 339 -15.46 -16.62 -5.79
CA LEU A 339 -15.86 -16.43 -7.19
C LEU A 339 -14.89 -17.14 -8.13
N GLU A 340 -15.32 -18.22 -8.74
CA GLU A 340 -14.51 -19.02 -9.63
C GLU A 340 -14.98 -18.86 -11.07
N ASN A 341 -14.05 -18.94 -12.03
CA ASN A 341 -14.22 -18.98 -13.48
C ASN A 341 -15.40 -18.18 -14.05
N GLY A 342 -15.15 -17.15 -14.87
CA GLY A 342 -16.21 -16.43 -15.56
C GLY A 342 -16.32 -14.96 -15.17
N TRP A 343 -17.52 -14.40 -15.23
CA TRP A 343 -17.78 -13.01 -14.80
C TRP A 343 -18.88 -12.95 -13.73
N ALA A 344 -18.61 -12.28 -12.61
CA ALA A 344 -19.62 -11.86 -11.64
C ALA A 344 -19.69 -10.34 -11.46
N SER A 345 -20.92 -9.83 -11.31
CA SER A 345 -21.15 -8.48 -10.77
C SER A 345 -21.46 -8.59 -9.29
N VAL A 346 -20.66 -7.91 -8.46
CA VAL A 346 -20.76 -8.05 -7.00
C VAL A 346 -20.99 -6.70 -6.33
N SER A 347 -21.95 -6.65 -5.42
CA SER A 347 -22.27 -5.43 -4.67
C SER A 347 -22.88 -5.72 -3.29
N ASN A 348 -22.64 -4.84 -2.32
CA ASN A 348 -23.28 -4.90 -0.99
C ASN A 348 -23.17 -6.25 -0.27
N ILE A 349 -21.99 -6.88 -0.29
CA ILE A 349 -21.72 -8.08 0.52
C ILE A 349 -21.32 -7.64 1.92
N SER A 350 -22.09 -8.06 2.92
CA SER A 350 -21.85 -7.70 4.32
C SER A 350 -21.36 -8.91 5.10
N VAL A 351 -20.23 -8.75 5.81
CA VAL A 351 -19.67 -9.78 6.70
C VAL A 351 -19.47 -9.16 8.07
N THR A 352 -20.21 -9.62 9.07
CA THR A 352 -20.22 -9.03 10.44
C THR A 352 -20.39 -10.11 11.51
N ASN A 353 -19.85 -9.93 12.72
CA ASN A 353 -19.97 -10.91 13.80
C ASN A 353 -19.55 -12.33 13.38
N VAL A 354 -18.39 -12.45 12.74
CA VAL A 354 -17.80 -13.72 12.32
C VAL A 354 -16.45 -13.91 13.03
N THR A 355 -16.19 -15.10 13.54
CA THR A 355 -14.94 -15.44 14.25
C THR A 355 -14.23 -16.63 13.60
N ASN A 356 -12.90 -16.54 13.44
CA ASN A 356 -12.04 -17.65 13.02
C ASN A 356 -10.76 -17.62 13.87
N SER A 357 -10.54 -18.68 14.65
CA SER A 357 -9.52 -18.76 15.70
C SER A 357 -8.04 -18.86 15.24
N GLY A 358 -7.71 -18.84 13.94
CA GLY A 358 -6.29 -19.02 13.56
C GLY A 358 -5.77 -18.46 12.23
N GLN A 359 -6.59 -17.95 11.31
CA GLN A 359 -6.12 -17.59 9.95
C GLN A 359 -6.51 -16.17 9.47
N GLY A 360 -7.09 -15.33 10.34
CA GLY A 360 -7.51 -13.97 9.98
C GLY A 360 -8.79 -13.95 9.13
N GLY A 361 -9.72 -13.08 9.48
CA GLY A 361 -11.09 -13.05 8.94
C GLY A 361 -11.19 -12.94 7.41
N VAL A 362 -11.79 -13.93 6.78
CA VAL A 362 -12.98 -13.84 5.91
C VAL A 362 -13.22 -12.48 5.21
N ILE A 363 -12.70 -12.27 3.98
CA ILE A 363 -13.47 -11.91 2.75
C ILE A 363 -12.61 -12.29 1.53
N SER A 364 -12.36 -13.58 1.29
CA SER A 364 -11.62 -13.95 0.09
C SER A 364 -12.50 -13.79 -1.15
N LEU A 365 -12.57 -12.61 -1.78
CA LEU A 365 -12.87 -12.55 -3.22
C LEU A 365 -11.71 -13.23 -3.97
N ASN A 366 -11.54 -14.53 -3.77
CA ASN A 366 -10.70 -15.37 -4.61
C ASN A 366 -11.38 -15.36 -5.96
N SER A 367 -10.98 -14.41 -6.79
CA SER A 367 -11.44 -14.33 -8.16
C SER A 367 -10.40 -15.06 -9.00
N ARG A 368 -10.79 -16.14 -9.66
CA ARG A 368 -10.25 -16.52 -10.98
C ARG A 368 -11.19 -16.06 -12.11
N ALA A 369 -12.17 -15.26 -11.72
CA ALA A 369 -13.19 -14.67 -12.55
C ALA A 369 -12.87 -13.18 -12.78
N ASP A 370 -13.50 -12.58 -13.77
CA ASP A 370 -13.61 -11.14 -13.89
C ASP A 370 -14.68 -10.67 -12.91
N THR A 371 -14.33 -9.78 -11.98
CA THR A 371 -15.28 -9.18 -11.03
C THR A 371 -15.45 -7.71 -11.33
N ASP A 372 -16.69 -7.21 -11.41
CA ASP A 372 -16.97 -5.76 -11.47
C ASP A 372 -17.68 -5.31 -10.18
N LEU A 373 -17.02 -4.42 -9.45
CA LEU A 373 -17.51 -3.77 -8.24
C LEU A 373 -17.77 -2.30 -8.53
N SER A 374 -18.77 -1.70 -7.86
CA SER A 374 -18.98 -0.26 -7.93
C SER A 374 -17.96 0.50 -7.05
N ASN A 375 -18.41 1.12 -5.96
CA ASN A 375 -17.51 1.52 -4.88
C ASN A 375 -17.30 0.32 -3.95
N PHE A 376 -16.06 0.04 -3.56
CA PHE A 376 -15.75 -1.10 -2.71
C PHE A 376 -14.88 -0.70 -1.52
N THR A 377 -15.22 -1.23 -0.34
CA THR A 377 -14.43 -1.05 0.88
C THR A 377 -14.06 -2.41 1.43
N VAL A 378 -12.76 -2.67 1.55
CA VAL A 378 -12.23 -3.76 2.37
C VAL A 378 -12.25 -3.27 3.81
N ALA A 379 -13.24 -3.66 4.60
CA ALA A 379 -13.39 -3.16 5.97
C ALA A 379 -12.34 -3.76 6.91
N SER A 380 -12.19 -3.16 8.09
CA SER A 380 -11.28 -3.67 9.11
C SER A 380 -11.61 -5.12 9.50
N GLY A 381 -10.58 -5.95 9.66
CA GLY A 381 -10.71 -7.39 9.94
C GLY A 381 -11.06 -8.26 8.73
N GLN A 382 -11.30 -7.66 7.55
CA GLN A 382 -11.54 -8.36 6.30
C GLN A 382 -10.23 -8.55 5.52
N ILE A 383 -10.12 -9.68 4.82
CA ILE A 383 -8.99 -10.00 3.95
C ILE A 383 -9.49 -10.34 2.56
N VAL A 384 -9.18 -9.52 1.56
CA VAL A 384 -9.45 -9.76 0.13
C VAL A 384 -8.21 -10.28 -0.57
N ASN A 385 -8.33 -11.38 -1.31
CA ASN A 385 -7.22 -12.01 -2.04
C ASN A 385 -7.55 -12.11 -3.54
N VAL A 386 -6.87 -11.33 -4.38
CA VAL A 386 -6.95 -11.48 -5.84
C VAL A 386 -5.88 -12.49 -6.26
N GLU A 387 -6.28 -13.69 -6.67
CA GLU A 387 -5.37 -14.79 -7.00
C GLU A 387 -4.75 -14.64 -8.40
N VAL A 388 -3.72 -15.44 -8.67
CA VAL A 388 -3.10 -15.51 -10.01
C VAL A 388 -4.16 -15.91 -11.05
N GLY A 389 -4.26 -15.14 -12.13
CA GLY A 389 -5.26 -15.30 -13.19
C GLY A 389 -6.64 -14.70 -12.88
N GLY A 390 -6.81 -14.12 -11.68
CA GLY A 390 -7.99 -13.34 -11.33
C GLY A 390 -7.95 -11.91 -11.84
N ALA A 391 -9.11 -11.34 -12.14
CA ALA A 391 -9.25 -9.91 -12.40
C ALA A 391 -10.33 -9.28 -11.51
N LEU A 392 -10.00 -8.15 -10.88
CA LEU A 392 -10.89 -7.33 -10.07
C LEU A 392 -10.97 -5.92 -10.66
N THR A 393 -12.13 -5.56 -11.20
CA THR A 393 -12.44 -4.20 -11.62
C THR A 393 -13.28 -3.51 -10.56
N VAL A 394 -12.84 -2.34 -10.12
CA VAL A 394 -13.60 -1.41 -9.28
C VAL A 394 -13.95 -0.20 -10.14
N SER A 395 -15.20 -0.12 -10.58
CA SER A 395 -15.72 0.94 -11.43
C SER A 395 -15.77 2.31 -10.73
N GLY A 396 -15.77 2.34 -9.40
CA GLY A 396 -15.66 3.53 -8.57
C GLY A 396 -14.37 3.58 -7.75
N ASN A 397 -14.48 4.04 -6.50
CA ASN A 397 -13.37 4.13 -5.55
C ASN A 397 -13.15 2.80 -4.82
N LEU A 398 -11.88 2.47 -4.58
CA LEU A 398 -11.44 1.35 -3.74
C LEU A 398 -10.85 1.88 -2.44
N ARG A 399 -11.51 1.58 -1.31
CA ARG A 399 -11.00 1.87 0.04
C ARG A 399 -10.51 0.59 0.72
N ASN A 400 -9.32 0.61 1.30
CA ASN A 400 -8.77 -0.50 2.07
C ASN A 400 -8.53 -0.09 3.53
N ASP A 401 -9.38 -0.61 4.42
CA ASP A 401 -9.28 -0.52 5.89
C ASP A 401 -8.83 -1.84 6.53
N GLY A 402 -8.78 -2.93 5.74
CA GLY A 402 -8.40 -4.29 6.14
C GLY A 402 -7.13 -4.76 5.42
N VAL A 403 -7.15 -5.97 4.85
CA VAL A 403 -6.02 -6.54 4.10
C VAL A 403 -6.42 -6.83 2.66
N LEU A 404 -5.68 -6.30 1.69
CA LEU A 404 -5.83 -6.59 0.27
C LEU A 404 -4.54 -7.24 -0.25
N LYS A 405 -4.60 -8.53 -0.59
CA LYS A 405 -3.51 -9.28 -1.21
C LYS A 405 -3.75 -9.36 -2.72
N ASN A 406 -2.74 -9.00 -3.51
CA ASN A 406 -2.83 -8.96 -4.96
C ASN A 406 -1.77 -9.86 -5.63
N ALA A 407 -2.22 -10.89 -6.32
CA ALA A 407 -1.43 -11.72 -7.21
C ALA A 407 -2.00 -11.79 -8.64
N GLY A 408 -3.12 -11.09 -8.90
CA GLY A 408 -3.79 -11.01 -10.20
C GLY A 408 -3.91 -9.56 -10.69
N ASP A 409 -4.88 -9.27 -11.53
CA ASP A 409 -5.08 -7.94 -12.09
C ASP A 409 -6.16 -7.18 -11.32
N VAL A 410 -5.85 -5.97 -10.87
CA VAL A 410 -6.75 -5.05 -10.17
C VAL A 410 -6.81 -3.74 -10.93
N LEU A 411 -8.00 -3.38 -11.42
CA LEU A 411 -8.26 -2.10 -12.08
C LEU A 411 -9.16 -1.24 -11.19
N VAL A 412 -8.68 -0.08 -10.78
CA VAL A 412 -9.45 0.94 -10.05
C VAL A 412 -9.72 2.12 -10.98
N ARG A 413 -10.98 2.29 -11.40
CA ARG A 413 -11.39 3.40 -12.28
C ARG A 413 -11.48 4.74 -11.53
N GLY A 414 -11.77 4.71 -10.24
CA GLY A 414 -11.73 5.88 -9.34
C GLY A 414 -10.44 5.94 -8.53
N ASN A 415 -10.54 6.44 -7.30
CA ASN A 415 -9.43 6.59 -6.37
C ASN A 415 -9.13 5.29 -5.62
N PHE A 416 -7.85 5.03 -5.38
CA PHE A 416 -7.39 4.01 -4.44
C PHE A 416 -6.97 4.67 -3.13
N LEU A 417 -7.62 4.30 -2.03
CA LEU A 417 -7.36 4.80 -0.69
C LEU A 417 -6.99 3.66 0.25
N ASN A 418 -5.73 3.62 0.69
CA ASN A 418 -5.28 2.72 1.76
C ASN A 418 -5.23 3.51 3.07
N SER A 419 -6.08 3.16 4.03
CA SER A 419 -6.17 3.84 5.32
C SER A 419 -5.02 3.43 6.25
N ALA A 420 -4.87 4.12 7.38
CA ALA A 420 -3.83 3.81 8.38
C ALA A 420 -3.86 2.36 8.91
N SER A 421 -5.03 1.72 8.98
CA SER A 421 -5.16 0.30 9.35
C SER A 421 -5.05 -0.65 8.16
N GLY A 422 -5.05 -0.12 6.94
CA GLY A 422 -5.05 -0.87 5.70
C GLY A 422 -3.68 -1.48 5.39
N THR A 423 -3.69 -2.73 4.96
CA THR A 423 -2.52 -3.44 4.44
C THR A 423 -2.77 -3.83 2.99
N TYR A 424 -1.95 -3.33 2.07
CA TYR A 424 -1.91 -3.74 0.68
C TYR A 424 -0.60 -4.49 0.39
N ASN A 425 -0.70 -5.72 -0.09
CA ASN A 425 0.44 -6.59 -0.39
C ASN A 425 0.31 -7.15 -1.81
N GLN A 426 1.20 -6.75 -2.72
CA GLN A 426 1.25 -7.27 -4.08
C GLN A 426 2.47 -8.15 -4.29
N THR A 427 2.24 -9.35 -4.81
CA THR A 427 3.29 -10.33 -5.13
C THR A 427 3.40 -10.59 -6.63
N GLN A 428 2.31 -10.43 -7.40
CA GLN A 428 2.23 -10.65 -8.85
C GLN A 428 1.12 -9.78 -9.46
N GLY A 429 0.91 -9.89 -10.77
CA GLY A 429 -0.16 -9.23 -11.51
C GLY A 429 -0.08 -7.71 -11.55
N THR A 430 -1.14 -7.03 -11.95
CA THR A 430 -1.18 -5.57 -12.14
C THR A 430 -2.10 -4.88 -11.13
N LEU A 431 -1.69 -3.71 -10.61
CA LEU A 431 -2.57 -2.73 -9.99
C LEU A 431 -2.63 -1.50 -10.90
N GLU A 432 -3.71 -1.32 -11.65
CA GLU A 432 -3.96 -0.15 -12.47
C GLU A 432 -4.89 0.83 -11.75
N ILE A 433 -4.51 2.11 -11.66
CA ILE A 433 -5.29 3.15 -11.00
C ILE A 433 -5.48 4.35 -11.95
N LYS A 434 -6.74 4.77 -12.13
CA LYS A 434 -7.13 5.92 -12.96
C LYS A 434 -7.39 7.21 -12.17
N GLY A 435 -7.83 7.11 -10.92
CA GLY A 435 -7.94 8.25 -9.99
C GLY A 435 -6.74 8.38 -9.06
N ASP A 436 -6.85 9.12 -7.98
CA ASP A 436 -5.73 9.31 -7.04
C ASP A 436 -5.35 8.04 -6.28
N MET A 437 -4.05 7.84 -6.07
CA MET A 437 -3.51 6.81 -5.19
C MET A 437 -3.05 7.44 -3.88
N ASN A 438 -3.72 7.13 -2.77
CA ASN A 438 -3.45 7.72 -1.46
C ASN A 438 -3.29 6.64 -0.38
N ASN A 439 -2.07 6.51 0.16
CA ASN A 439 -1.75 5.68 1.31
C ASN A 439 -1.64 6.57 2.56
N GLN A 440 -2.70 6.62 3.37
CA GLN A 440 -2.81 7.48 4.55
C GLN A 440 -2.23 6.81 5.79
N GLY A 441 -0.95 6.45 5.73
CA GLY A 441 -0.20 5.83 6.83
C GLY A 441 -0.43 4.33 7.00
N GLY A 442 -1.05 3.66 6.04
CA GLY A 442 -1.16 2.20 6.01
C GLY A 442 0.08 1.52 5.43
N THR A 443 0.09 0.19 5.46
CA THR A 443 1.14 -0.61 4.83
C THR A 443 0.83 -0.75 3.34
N PHE A 444 1.73 -0.28 2.48
CA PHE A 444 1.67 -0.49 1.04
C PHE A 444 2.97 -1.14 0.56
N THR A 445 2.90 -2.39 0.12
CA THR A 445 4.05 -3.12 -0.41
C THR A 445 3.72 -3.79 -1.73
N SER A 446 4.54 -3.53 -2.75
CA SER A 446 4.54 -4.24 -4.01
C SER A 446 5.93 -4.83 -4.21
N VAL A 447 6.07 -6.13 -3.90
CA VAL A 447 7.34 -6.88 -3.98
C VAL A 447 7.43 -7.74 -5.24
N GLY A 448 6.38 -7.73 -6.05
CA GLY A 448 6.32 -8.30 -7.39
C GLY A 448 5.16 -7.69 -8.18
N GLY A 449 5.06 -8.01 -9.48
CA GLY A 449 4.01 -7.46 -10.34
C GLY A 449 4.28 -6.03 -10.82
N LEU A 450 3.22 -5.33 -11.22
CA LEU A 450 3.24 -3.98 -11.78
C LEU A 450 2.22 -3.08 -11.08
N VAL A 451 2.63 -1.87 -10.70
CA VAL A 451 1.70 -0.77 -10.37
C VAL A 451 1.71 0.24 -11.50
N LYS A 452 0.52 0.59 -12.00
CA LYS A 452 0.36 1.41 -13.20
C LYS A 452 -0.61 2.57 -12.97
N LEU A 453 -0.17 3.78 -13.30
CA LEU A 453 -0.96 5.01 -13.14
C LEU A 453 -1.39 5.51 -14.52
N THR A 454 -2.69 5.37 -14.83
CA THR A 454 -3.25 5.62 -16.17
C THR A 454 -4.27 6.75 -16.22
N GLY A 455 -4.41 7.52 -15.15
CA GLY A 455 -5.34 8.63 -15.07
C GLY A 455 -5.09 9.71 -16.13
N ASN A 456 -6.16 10.37 -16.58
CA ASN A 456 -6.04 11.55 -17.44
C ASN A 456 -5.91 12.80 -16.57
N GLY A 457 -4.86 13.59 -16.80
CA GLY A 457 -4.59 14.80 -16.01
C GLY A 457 -3.86 14.52 -14.69
N PRO A 458 -3.84 15.51 -13.77
CA PRO A 458 -3.12 15.38 -12.50
C PRO A 458 -3.60 14.18 -11.67
N GLN A 459 -2.67 13.49 -11.03
CA GLN A 459 -2.95 12.32 -10.19
C GLN A 459 -1.96 12.25 -9.03
N LEU A 460 -2.42 11.91 -7.84
CA LEU A 460 -1.54 11.58 -6.72
C LEU A 460 -1.01 10.15 -6.85
N VAL A 461 0.26 9.99 -6.52
CA VAL A 461 0.95 8.70 -6.40
C VAL A 461 1.40 8.58 -4.95
N SER A 462 1.13 7.45 -4.31
CA SER A 462 1.63 7.23 -2.95
C SER A 462 3.13 6.99 -2.96
N GLY A 463 3.82 7.30 -1.86
CA GLY A 463 5.14 6.71 -1.62
C GLY A 463 5.02 5.25 -1.18
N GLY A 464 6.15 4.59 -0.97
CA GLY A 464 6.22 3.18 -0.58
C GLY A 464 7.09 2.34 -1.51
N VAL A 465 6.95 1.02 -1.42
CA VAL A 465 7.81 0.07 -2.14
C VAL A 465 7.10 -0.46 -3.38
N TYR A 466 7.77 -0.36 -4.53
CA TYR A 466 7.28 -0.80 -5.83
C TYR A 466 8.24 -1.78 -6.49
N PHE A 467 7.72 -2.91 -6.97
CA PHE A 467 8.53 -3.81 -7.79
C PHE A 467 8.75 -3.22 -9.18
N ASN A 468 7.65 -2.98 -9.88
CA ASN A 468 7.61 -2.15 -11.08
C ASN A 468 6.59 -1.03 -10.90
N LEU A 469 6.97 0.20 -11.29
CA LEU A 469 6.08 1.35 -11.34
C LEU A 469 6.05 1.91 -12.77
N GLU A 470 4.86 1.98 -13.38
CA GLU A 470 4.67 2.58 -14.71
C GLU A 470 3.76 3.82 -14.62
N ILE A 471 4.25 4.93 -15.18
CA ILE A 471 3.46 6.14 -15.44
C ILE A 471 3.04 6.12 -16.91
N ASN A 472 1.73 5.97 -17.13
CA ASN A 472 1.15 5.83 -18.47
C ASN A 472 -0.21 6.55 -18.56
N GLY A 473 -0.18 7.85 -18.31
CA GLY A 473 -1.35 8.72 -18.35
C GLY A 473 -0.96 10.19 -18.52
N SER A 474 -1.84 10.99 -19.11
CA SER A 474 -1.56 12.42 -19.34
C SER A 474 -1.45 13.21 -18.03
N GLY A 475 -0.84 14.40 -18.08
CA GLY A 475 -0.71 15.29 -16.93
C GLY A 475 0.37 14.87 -15.93
N ASN A 476 0.50 15.66 -14.86
CA ASN A 476 1.53 15.46 -13.84
C ASN A 476 1.06 14.44 -12.79
N LYS A 477 1.88 13.42 -12.54
CA LYS A 477 1.69 12.44 -11.47
C LYS A 477 2.57 12.86 -10.31
N THR A 478 2.03 13.11 -9.13
CA THR A 478 2.81 13.68 -8.02
C THR A 478 2.93 12.68 -6.88
N ILE A 479 4.16 12.28 -6.53
CA ILE A 479 4.36 11.44 -5.34
C ILE A 479 4.13 12.25 -4.07
N THR A 480 3.57 11.59 -3.06
CA THR A 480 3.18 12.19 -1.78
C THR A 480 4.18 11.92 -0.65
N ASN A 481 5.03 10.92 -0.81
CA ASN A 481 6.07 10.48 0.12
C ASN A 481 7.23 9.87 -0.69
N ASP A 482 8.36 9.60 -0.03
CA ASP A 482 9.49 8.89 -0.65
C ASP A 482 9.06 7.48 -1.12
N ALA A 483 9.72 6.97 -2.16
CA ALA A 483 9.39 5.68 -2.76
C ALA A 483 10.63 4.90 -3.16
N ASP A 484 10.55 3.56 -3.06
CA ASP A 484 11.63 2.65 -3.44
C ASP A 484 11.20 1.80 -4.63
N ILE A 485 12.07 1.70 -5.63
CA ILE A 485 11.87 0.88 -6.83
C ILE A 485 12.80 -0.32 -6.76
N ILE A 486 12.25 -1.53 -6.82
CA ILE A 486 13.03 -2.77 -6.78
C ILE A 486 13.56 -3.15 -8.18
N SER A 487 12.76 -2.99 -9.24
CA SER A 487 13.11 -3.48 -10.58
C SER A 487 13.00 -2.43 -11.69
N GLN A 488 11.84 -1.82 -11.95
CA GLN A 488 11.69 -0.87 -13.05
C GLN A 488 10.80 0.33 -12.68
N LEU A 489 11.26 1.52 -13.07
CA LEU A 489 10.46 2.75 -13.15
C LEU A 489 10.32 3.15 -14.62
N THR A 490 9.13 3.02 -15.18
CA THR A 490 8.87 3.27 -16.61
C THR A 490 7.97 4.48 -16.80
N LEU A 491 8.44 5.45 -17.59
CA LEU A 491 7.68 6.65 -17.93
C LEU A 491 7.25 6.54 -19.40
N THR A 492 6.09 5.93 -19.64
CA THR A 492 5.52 5.74 -20.98
C THR A 492 4.84 7.01 -21.46
N ASN A 493 3.97 7.59 -20.63
CA ASN A 493 3.21 8.80 -20.93
C ASN A 493 2.98 9.57 -19.63
N GLY A 494 3.40 10.83 -19.58
CA GLY A 494 3.23 11.72 -18.42
C GLY A 494 4.53 12.02 -17.66
N ILE A 495 4.45 13.00 -16.77
CA ILE A 495 5.58 13.48 -15.95
C ILE A 495 5.36 13.05 -14.51
N LEU A 496 6.36 12.42 -13.88
CA LEU A 496 6.35 12.07 -12.46
C LEU A 496 7.05 13.16 -11.64
N VAL A 497 6.28 13.93 -10.88
CA VAL A 497 6.74 15.04 -10.05
C VAL A 497 7.02 14.53 -8.63
N THR A 498 8.22 14.85 -8.12
CA THR A 498 8.66 14.40 -6.78
C THR A 498 8.56 15.47 -5.71
N GLY A 499 8.57 16.75 -6.09
CA GLY A 499 8.52 17.85 -5.13
C GLY A 499 9.70 17.78 -4.16
N THR A 500 9.41 17.66 -2.86
CA THR A 500 10.43 17.52 -1.81
C THR A 500 10.93 16.09 -1.64
N HIS A 501 10.17 15.10 -2.13
CA HIS A 501 10.39 13.67 -1.95
C HIS A 501 11.44 13.11 -2.90
N THR A 502 11.92 11.91 -2.62
CA THR A 502 12.93 11.20 -3.40
C THR A 502 12.41 9.82 -3.78
N ILE A 503 12.68 9.40 -5.02
CA ILE A 503 12.50 8.01 -5.44
C ILE A 503 13.87 7.34 -5.49
N GLU A 504 14.05 6.27 -4.74
CA GLU A 504 15.27 5.47 -4.73
C GLU A 504 15.16 4.27 -5.69
N LEU A 505 16.15 4.11 -6.55
CA LEU A 505 16.34 2.92 -7.40
C LEU A 505 17.25 1.94 -6.64
N LEU A 506 16.68 0.88 -6.09
CA LEU A 506 17.44 -0.18 -5.38
C LEU A 506 18.39 -0.91 -6.33
N GLU A 507 19.29 -1.78 -5.80
CA GLU A 507 20.51 -2.27 -6.48
C GLU A 507 20.35 -2.70 -7.96
N GLN A 508 19.23 -3.31 -8.34
CA GLN A 508 18.98 -3.80 -9.72
C GLN A 508 17.95 -2.96 -10.49
N ALA A 509 17.42 -1.91 -9.87
CA ALA A 509 16.37 -1.10 -10.46
C ALA A 509 16.91 -0.20 -11.57
N ASN A 510 16.08 0.01 -12.60
CA ASN A 510 16.35 0.94 -13.69
C ASN A 510 15.20 1.91 -13.91
N VAL A 511 15.51 3.05 -14.53
CA VAL A 511 14.53 4.03 -15.00
C VAL A 511 14.54 4.13 -16.53
N THR A 512 13.36 4.22 -17.13
CA THR A 512 13.18 4.46 -18.58
C THR A 512 12.40 5.75 -18.80
N GLU A 513 13.01 6.72 -19.49
CA GLU A 513 12.48 8.06 -19.73
C GLU A 513 12.58 8.46 -21.22
N SER A 514 11.85 9.50 -21.60
CA SER A 514 11.95 10.17 -22.89
C SER A 514 11.83 11.69 -22.73
N ASP A 515 12.04 12.45 -23.80
CA ASP A 515 11.87 13.90 -23.80
C ASP A 515 10.46 14.37 -23.40
N ASN A 516 9.44 13.52 -23.53
CA ASN A 516 8.05 13.84 -23.23
C ASN A 516 7.52 13.19 -21.95
N SER A 517 8.21 12.18 -21.42
CA SER A 517 7.79 11.39 -20.25
C SER A 517 8.99 11.10 -19.37
N TYR A 518 9.09 11.79 -18.23
CA TYR A 518 10.27 11.78 -17.37
C TYR A 518 9.92 12.13 -15.92
N VAL A 519 10.88 11.95 -15.02
CA VAL A 519 10.78 12.34 -13.62
C VAL A 519 11.22 13.80 -13.45
N LEU A 520 10.33 14.64 -12.94
CA LEU A 520 10.58 16.01 -12.55
C LEU A 520 10.92 16.08 -11.05
N GLY A 521 12.21 16.20 -10.74
CA GLY A 521 12.77 16.33 -9.40
C GLY A 521 13.76 15.21 -9.07
N LYS A 522 13.67 14.61 -7.89
CA LYS A 522 14.74 13.79 -7.28
C LYS A 522 14.63 12.29 -7.59
N LEU A 523 15.69 11.72 -8.14
CA LEU A 523 15.93 10.27 -8.16
C LEU A 523 17.27 9.95 -7.50
N MET A 524 17.37 8.84 -6.77
CA MET A 524 18.59 8.40 -6.11
C MET A 524 18.94 6.96 -6.48
N ALA A 525 20.23 6.64 -6.55
CA ALA A 525 20.70 5.26 -6.64
C ALA A 525 22.04 5.11 -5.91
N THR A 526 22.16 4.07 -5.10
CA THR A 526 23.41 3.65 -4.47
C THR A 526 23.96 2.44 -5.20
N ARG A 527 25.19 2.53 -5.71
CA ARG A 527 25.87 1.42 -6.42
C ARG A 527 27.34 1.34 -6.03
N THR A 528 27.92 0.15 -6.20
CA THR A 528 29.36 -0.04 -6.03
C THR A 528 30.07 0.09 -7.38
N VAL A 529 30.89 1.12 -7.55
CA VAL A 529 31.70 1.27 -8.76
C VAL A 529 32.89 0.32 -8.71
N ARG A 530 33.03 -0.53 -9.74
CA ARG A 530 34.05 -1.60 -9.80
C ARG A 530 35.12 -1.30 -10.85
N ALA A 531 36.33 -1.82 -10.66
CA ALA A 531 37.42 -1.68 -11.62
C ALA A 531 37.04 -2.23 -13.00
N ASN A 532 37.44 -1.52 -14.06
CA ASN A 532 37.22 -1.90 -15.46
C ASN A 532 35.74 -2.11 -15.85
N ASN A 533 34.79 -1.60 -15.06
CA ASN A 533 33.36 -1.67 -15.37
C ASN A 533 32.76 -0.26 -15.43
N THR A 534 31.80 -0.07 -16.33
CA THR A 534 30.97 1.15 -16.35
C THR A 534 29.76 0.94 -15.45
N GLU A 535 29.60 1.78 -14.44
CA GLU A 535 28.41 1.82 -13.61
C GLU A 535 27.43 2.87 -14.16
N LEU A 536 26.16 2.50 -14.32
CA LEU A 536 25.11 3.30 -14.96
C LEU A 536 24.10 3.88 -13.96
N PHE A 537 24.17 3.47 -12.70
CA PHE A 537 23.28 3.92 -11.63
C PHE A 537 21.81 3.77 -12.00
N GLY A 538 21.43 2.62 -12.57
CA GLY A 538 20.03 2.36 -12.95
C GLY A 538 19.49 3.31 -14.02
N GLY A 539 20.32 3.94 -14.84
CA GLY A 539 19.87 4.85 -15.90
C GLY A 539 19.57 6.28 -15.43
N LEU A 540 20.07 6.69 -14.25
CA LEU A 540 19.95 8.09 -13.79
C LEU A 540 20.51 9.12 -14.79
N GLY A 541 21.35 8.69 -15.74
CA GLY A 541 22.00 9.58 -16.69
C GLY A 541 23.36 10.07 -16.21
N LEU A 542 23.95 9.40 -15.22
CA LEU A 542 25.36 9.51 -14.87
C LEU A 542 26.00 8.13 -15.09
N GLU A 543 27.13 8.08 -15.79
CA GLU A 543 27.93 6.88 -15.94
C GLU A 543 29.34 7.14 -15.42
N LEU A 544 29.90 6.16 -14.70
CA LEU A 544 31.25 6.23 -14.17
C LEU A 544 32.05 5.00 -14.59
N THR A 545 33.19 5.23 -15.24
CA THR A 545 34.12 4.17 -15.66
C THR A 545 35.50 4.45 -15.09
N PRO A 546 35.96 3.68 -14.07
CA PRO A 546 37.31 3.83 -13.53
C PRO A 546 38.38 3.50 -14.59
N ALA A 547 39.42 4.33 -14.67
CA ALA A 547 40.60 3.99 -15.45
C ALA A 547 41.34 2.80 -14.80
N SER A 548 42.10 2.05 -15.61
CA SER A 548 42.96 0.98 -15.11
C SER A 548 43.92 1.52 -14.05
N GLY A 549 43.98 0.86 -12.88
CA GLY A 549 44.81 1.26 -11.75
C GLY A 549 44.28 2.45 -10.92
N SER A 550 43.09 2.98 -11.20
CA SER A 550 42.47 4.03 -10.38
C SER A 550 42.18 3.55 -8.96
N VAL A 551 42.28 4.46 -7.98
CA VAL A 551 41.59 4.30 -6.71
C VAL A 551 40.09 4.17 -6.99
N LEU A 552 39.44 3.18 -6.37
CA LEU A 552 38.01 2.95 -6.54
C LEU A 552 37.21 3.76 -5.51
N PRO A 553 36.09 4.36 -5.91
CA PRO A 553 35.28 5.17 -4.99
C PRO A 553 34.48 4.33 -3.97
N GLY A 554 34.33 3.03 -4.20
CA GLY A 554 33.53 2.13 -3.35
C GLY A 554 32.03 2.31 -3.55
N SER A 555 31.25 2.12 -2.47
CA SER A 555 29.82 2.41 -2.49
C SER A 555 29.62 3.91 -2.73
N THR A 556 28.79 4.23 -3.73
CA THR A 556 28.61 5.57 -4.29
C THR A 556 27.12 5.86 -4.40
N ASP A 557 26.68 6.92 -3.74
CA ASP A 557 25.33 7.47 -3.80
C ASP A 557 25.28 8.56 -4.87
N VAL A 558 24.33 8.44 -5.79
CA VAL A 558 24.07 9.45 -6.83
C VAL A 558 22.64 9.94 -6.67
N LEU A 559 22.49 11.20 -6.28
CA LEU A 559 21.20 11.90 -6.30
C LEU A 559 21.14 12.78 -7.56
N ARG A 560 20.20 12.47 -8.45
CA ARG A 560 19.85 13.28 -9.62
C ARG A 560 18.71 14.22 -9.27
N VAL A 561 18.81 15.47 -9.70
CA VAL A 561 17.68 16.42 -9.67
C VAL A 561 17.42 16.96 -11.07
N THR A 562 16.22 16.71 -11.60
CA THR A 562 15.74 17.16 -12.92
C THR A 562 14.73 18.31 -12.77
N GLY A 563 14.72 19.25 -13.71
CA GLY A 563 13.79 20.38 -13.77
C GLY A 563 14.26 21.66 -13.06
N THR A 564 15.26 21.56 -12.19
CA THR A 564 15.87 22.70 -11.51
C THR A 564 17.28 22.91 -12.05
N ALA A 565 17.53 24.07 -12.65
CA ALA A 565 18.88 24.41 -13.10
C ALA A 565 19.77 24.76 -11.92
N ALA A 566 20.95 24.16 -11.88
CA ALA A 566 22.01 24.58 -10.98
C ALA A 566 22.38 26.04 -11.27
N ALA A 567 22.13 26.93 -10.31
CA ALA A 567 22.41 28.35 -10.44
C ALA A 567 23.64 28.72 -9.60
N SER A 568 24.36 29.72 -10.09
CA SER A 568 25.43 30.35 -9.34
C SER A 568 24.98 31.60 -8.60
N ALA A 569 25.83 32.11 -7.70
CA ALA A 569 25.62 33.39 -7.01
C ALA A 569 25.38 34.59 -7.95
N ASN A 570 25.84 34.55 -9.20
CA ASN A 570 25.66 35.62 -10.19
C ASN A 570 24.46 35.39 -11.12
N GLY A 571 23.64 34.36 -10.87
CA GLY A 571 22.44 34.07 -11.67
C GLY A 571 22.69 33.28 -12.96
N ASN A 572 23.94 32.97 -13.31
CA ASN A 572 24.22 32.03 -14.41
C ASN A 572 23.70 30.64 -14.02
N GLN A 573 23.10 29.94 -14.98
CA GLN A 573 22.44 28.65 -14.78
C GLN A 573 23.01 27.60 -15.72
N GLY A 574 23.14 26.37 -15.23
CA GLY A 574 23.41 25.19 -16.04
C GLY A 574 22.18 24.68 -16.79
N ILE A 575 22.28 23.46 -17.28
CA ILE A 575 21.11 22.68 -17.71
C ILE A 575 20.19 22.44 -16.50
N LYS A 576 18.93 22.07 -16.75
CA LYS A 576 17.92 21.72 -15.73
C LYS A 576 18.15 20.32 -15.14
N ARG A 577 19.41 19.95 -14.92
CA ARG A 577 19.84 18.68 -14.33
C ARG A 577 21.15 18.85 -13.59
N TYR A 578 21.22 18.36 -12.35
CA TYR A 578 22.48 18.23 -11.61
C TYR A 578 22.52 16.91 -10.84
N PHE A 579 23.73 16.50 -10.46
CA PHE A 579 24.00 15.29 -9.69
C PHE A 579 24.77 15.64 -8.42
N ASP A 580 24.32 15.17 -7.27
CA ASP A 580 25.13 15.08 -6.06
C ASP A 580 25.71 13.67 -5.97
N VAL A 581 27.04 13.58 -5.97
CA VAL A 581 27.77 12.30 -5.95
C VAL A 581 28.57 12.22 -4.65
N VAL A 582 28.26 11.22 -3.84
CA VAL A 582 28.93 10.94 -2.57
C VAL A 582 29.45 9.51 -2.63
N ALA A 583 30.71 9.29 -2.25
CA ALA A 583 31.29 7.95 -2.26
C ALA A 583 32.10 7.68 -1.00
N THR A 584 32.32 6.39 -0.72
CA THR A 584 33.17 5.93 0.39
C THR A 584 34.58 6.51 0.30
N THR A 585 35.14 6.56 -0.91
CA THR A 585 36.44 7.18 -1.22
C THR A 585 36.23 8.30 -2.25
N PRO A 586 36.06 9.58 -1.81
CA PRO A 586 35.63 10.64 -2.70
C PRO A 586 36.76 11.36 -3.47
N ASN A 587 38.04 11.05 -3.23
CA ASN A 587 39.20 11.75 -3.80
C ASN A 587 40.30 10.79 -4.26
N GLY A 588 41.24 11.29 -5.06
CA GLY A 588 42.37 10.51 -5.58
C GLY A 588 41.97 9.56 -6.70
N LEU A 589 40.81 9.82 -7.31
CA LEU A 589 40.21 8.99 -8.35
C LEU A 589 40.85 9.30 -9.72
N ASN A 590 40.63 8.41 -10.67
CA ASN A 590 40.88 8.67 -12.09
C ASN A 590 39.82 7.92 -12.89
N LEU A 591 38.75 8.62 -13.26
CA LEU A 591 37.62 8.00 -13.95
C LEU A 591 37.11 8.87 -15.10
N SER A 592 36.44 8.21 -16.05
CA SER A 592 35.59 8.85 -17.05
C SER A 592 34.19 9.02 -16.46
N MET A 593 33.66 10.24 -16.54
CA MET A 593 32.29 10.57 -16.16
C MET A 593 31.51 10.94 -17.41
N VAL A 594 30.39 10.26 -17.66
CA VAL A 594 29.44 10.61 -18.72
C VAL A 594 28.17 11.14 -18.08
N MET A 595 27.73 12.33 -18.49
CA MET A 595 26.40 12.84 -18.19
C MET A 595 25.53 12.72 -19.42
N ARG A 596 24.46 11.94 -19.32
CA ARG A 596 23.36 11.90 -20.29
C ARG A 596 22.28 12.88 -19.90
N TYR A 597 21.69 13.52 -20.90
CA TYR A 597 20.64 14.51 -20.74
C TYR A 597 19.59 14.37 -21.84
N LEU A 598 18.38 14.84 -21.55
CA LEU A 598 17.26 14.96 -22.47
C LEU A 598 17.24 16.38 -23.05
N ALA A 599 16.72 16.54 -24.27
CA ALA A 599 16.76 17.83 -24.98
C ALA A 599 16.02 18.94 -24.23
N HIS A 600 14.89 18.63 -23.58
CA HIS A 600 14.12 19.60 -22.81
C HIS A 600 14.88 20.17 -21.58
N GLU A 601 15.98 19.52 -21.17
CA GLU A 601 16.75 19.91 -20.00
C GLU A 601 17.82 20.95 -20.32
N LEU A 602 18.13 21.17 -21.60
CA LEU A 602 19.26 22.01 -22.04
C LEU A 602 19.22 23.45 -21.55
N ASN A 603 18.07 23.94 -21.08
CA ASN A 603 17.92 25.32 -20.58
C ASN A 603 18.36 26.39 -21.61
N GLY A 604 18.14 26.11 -22.90
CA GLY A 604 18.58 26.98 -24.01
C GLY A 604 20.07 26.93 -24.33
N ILE A 605 20.84 26.02 -23.72
CA ILE A 605 22.27 25.84 -23.99
C ILE A 605 22.45 24.90 -25.19
N THR A 606 23.23 25.32 -26.18
CA THR A 606 23.56 24.45 -27.32
C THR A 606 24.50 23.32 -26.88
N PRO A 607 24.29 22.06 -27.31
CA PRO A 607 25.15 20.93 -26.94
C PRO A 607 26.67 21.16 -27.10
N ALA A 608 27.10 21.88 -28.14
CA ALA A 608 28.51 22.21 -28.37
C ALA A 608 29.15 23.09 -27.27
N ASN A 609 28.33 23.86 -26.57
CA ASN A 609 28.78 24.78 -25.51
C ASN A 609 28.83 24.12 -24.14
N LEU A 610 28.33 22.89 -23.99
CA LEU A 610 28.26 22.21 -22.71
C LEU A 610 29.66 21.95 -22.15
N ARG A 611 29.88 22.35 -20.90
CA ARG A 611 31.07 22.04 -20.11
C ARG A 611 30.63 21.50 -18.76
N PHE A 612 31.43 20.61 -18.19
CA PHE A 612 31.25 20.16 -16.81
C PHE A 612 31.61 21.28 -15.85
N PHE A 613 30.78 21.43 -14.83
CA PHE A 613 31.03 22.25 -13.67
C PHE A 613 30.85 21.41 -12.42
N LYS A 614 31.71 21.63 -11.42
CA LYS A 614 31.59 21.00 -10.10
C LYS A 614 31.47 22.04 -8.98
N SER A 615 30.79 21.69 -7.91
CA SER A 615 30.64 22.51 -6.70
C SER A 615 30.81 21.66 -5.45
N THR A 616 31.62 22.13 -4.51
CA THR A 616 31.90 21.46 -3.22
C THR A 616 31.10 22.06 -2.05
N ASP A 617 30.25 23.04 -2.31
CA ASP A 617 29.50 23.81 -1.31
C ASP A 617 28.01 23.89 -1.67
N ALA A 618 27.45 22.75 -2.12
CA ALA A 618 26.04 22.60 -2.47
C ALA A 618 25.53 23.60 -3.52
N GLY A 619 26.38 23.96 -4.50
CA GLY A 619 26.01 24.77 -5.65
C GLY A 619 26.18 26.28 -5.46
N VAL A 620 26.84 26.73 -4.38
CA VAL A 620 27.10 28.17 -4.17
C VAL A 620 28.22 28.65 -5.11
N ASN A 621 29.36 27.96 -5.10
CA ASN A 621 30.50 28.24 -5.96
C ASN A 621 30.73 27.08 -6.94
N TRP A 622 31.11 27.42 -8.17
CA TRP A 622 31.27 26.46 -9.26
C TRP A 622 32.66 26.55 -9.89
N GLN A 623 33.24 25.40 -10.21
CA GLN A 623 34.49 25.29 -10.93
C GLN A 623 34.24 24.63 -12.28
N MET A 624 34.58 25.32 -13.37
CA MET A 624 34.57 24.72 -14.71
C MET A 624 35.67 23.65 -14.81
N ARG A 625 35.31 22.45 -15.26
CA ARG A 625 36.24 21.31 -15.48
C ARG A 625 36.51 21.03 -16.95
N GLY A 626 35.76 21.66 -17.86
CA GLY A 626 35.91 21.47 -19.30
C GLY A 626 35.03 20.32 -19.82
N VAL A 627 35.41 19.75 -20.96
CA VAL A 627 34.76 18.58 -21.55
C VAL A 627 35.80 17.83 -22.39
N SER A 628 35.76 16.49 -22.38
CA SER A 628 36.62 15.65 -23.22
C SER A 628 35.95 15.31 -24.54
N SER A 629 34.65 15.05 -24.52
CA SER A 629 33.81 14.93 -25.72
C SER A 629 32.36 15.26 -25.38
N SER A 630 31.59 15.76 -26.36
CA SER A 630 30.17 16.07 -26.19
C SER A 630 29.44 15.86 -27.51
N GLY A 631 28.18 15.43 -27.43
CA GLY A 631 27.30 15.25 -28.57
C GLY A 631 25.85 15.42 -28.16
N ALA A 632 24.93 15.13 -29.06
CA ALA A 632 23.51 15.12 -28.72
C ALA A 632 23.23 14.08 -27.63
N GLY A 633 22.64 14.52 -26.51
CA GLY A 633 22.23 13.67 -25.40
C GLY A 633 23.33 13.23 -24.45
N TYR A 634 24.60 13.63 -24.64
CA TYR A 634 25.67 13.31 -23.72
C TYR A 634 26.83 14.33 -23.67
N ALA A 635 27.55 14.35 -22.55
CA ALA A 635 28.87 14.94 -22.42
C ALA A 635 29.77 14.02 -21.57
N THR A 636 31.05 13.96 -21.89
CA THR A 636 32.05 13.11 -21.22
C THR A 636 33.21 13.95 -20.71
N LEU A 637 33.65 13.67 -19.48
CA LEU A 637 34.84 14.23 -18.86
C LEU A 637 35.74 13.09 -18.37
N ASN A 638 36.96 13.03 -18.90
CA ASN A 638 37.98 12.10 -18.42
C ASN A 638 38.75 12.70 -17.23
N SER A 639 39.48 11.85 -16.51
CA SER A 639 40.35 12.23 -15.39
C SER A 639 39.62 12.97 -14.27
N VAL A 640 38.41 12.51 -13.94
CA VAL A 640 37.70 12.97 -12.73
C VAL A 640 38.42 12.42 -11.51
N ASP A 641 38.82 13.35 -10.63
CA ASP A 641 39.73 13.15 -9.50
C ASP A 641 39.05 13.13 -8.13
N GLY A 642 37.77 13.51 -8.09
CA GLY A 642 36.94 13.41 -6.90
C GLY A 642 35.49 13.77 -7.15
N PHE A 643 34.62 13.50 -6.18
CA PHE A 643 33.18 13.71 -6.28
C PHE A 643 32.66 14.87 -5.44
N SER A 644 31.51 15.42 -5.85
CA SER A 644 30.85 16.59 -5.29
C SER A 644 29.48 16.77 -5.97
N ARG A 645 28.91 17.98 -5.99
CA ARG A 645 27.84 18.35 -6.93
C ARG A 645 28.41 18.58 -8.32
N TRP A 646 27.71 18.14 -9.35
CA TRP A 646 28.08 18.30 -10.76
C TRP A 646 26.90 18.70 -11.64
N THR A 647 27.15 19.53 -12.65
CA THR A 647 26.18 19.92 -13.69
C THR A 647 26.89 20.15 -15.02
N LEU A 648 26.11 20.23 -16.10
CA LEU A 648 26.57 20.85 -17.35
C LEU A 648 26.14 22.32 -17.40
N GLY A 649 26.99 23.17 -17.95
CA GLY A 649 26.72 24.60 -18.13
C GLY A 649 27.31 25.15 -19.41
N ASP A 650 26.96 26.40 -19.71
CA ASP A 650 27.34 27.10 -20.95
C ASP A 650 28.75 27.69 -20.83
N VAL A 651 29.65 27.35 -21.75
CA VAL A 651 30.98 27.95 -21.83
C VAL A 651 30.94 29.47 -22.04
N LEU A 652 29.89 29.99 -22.68
CA LEU A 652 29.72 31.43 -22.97
C LEU A 652 29.15 32.22 -21.80
N ARG A 653 28.55 31.52 -20.83
CA ARG A 653 27.98 32.09 -19.60
C ARG A 653 28.45 31.26 -18.41
N PRO A 654 29.77 31.23 -18.14
CA PRO A 654 30.33 30.31 -17.17
C PRO A 654 29.73 30.57 -15.80
N LEU A 655 29.41 29.51 -15.07
CA LEU A 655 29.15 29.65 -13.64
C LEU A 655 30.42 30.28 -13.00
N PRO A 656 30.30 31.29 -12.12
CA PRO A 656 31.39 32.08 -11.56
C PRO A 656 32.53 31.20 -11.12
N VAL A 657 33.66 31.38 -11.79
CA VAL A 657 34.89 30.64 -11.52
C VAL A 657 35.54 31.27 -10.28
N GLY A 658 35.66 30.51 -9.20
CA GLY A 658 36.40 30.91 -8.01
C GLY A 658 37.93 30.80 -8.18
N LEU A 659 38.68 31.33 -7.21
CA LEU A 659 40.14 31.10 -7.09
C LEU A 659 40.45 29.58 -7.13
N SER A 660 41.54 29.22 -7.81
CA SER A 660 42.04 27.85 -7.82
C SER A 660 42.90 27.51 -6.59
N ALA A 661 43.46 28.52 -5.90
CA ALA A 661 44.17 28.37 -4.63
C ALA A 661 44.28 29.74 -3.91
N PHE A 662 44.28 29.73 -2.57
CA PHE A 662 44.60 30.89 -1.71
C PHE A 662 45.25 30.40 -0.40
N GLN A 663 46.42 30.94 -0.04
CA GLN A 663 47.16 30.57 1.17
C GLN A 663 47.91 31.78 1.76
N ALA A 664 48.10 31.80 3.08
CA ALA A 664 49.03 32.69 3.77
C ALA A 664 49.94 31.87 4.70
N VAL A 665 51.26 32.09 4.64
CA VAL A 665 52.26 31.33 5.42
C VAL A 665 53.25 32.29 6.09
N ARG A 666 53.64 31.99 7.33
CA ARG A 666 54.69 32.74 8.04
C ARG A 666 56.06 32.48 7.40
N GLN A 667 56.80 33.53 7.09
CA GLN A 667 58.21 33.49 6.71
C GLN A 667 59.01 34.43 7.63
N GLY A 668 59.59 33.88 8.69
CA GLY A 668 60.29 34.66 9.71
C GLY A 668 59.36 35.66 10.42
N ARG A 669 59.58 36.96 10.19
CA ARG A 669 58.73 38.07 10.71
C ARG A 669 57.70 38.57 9.70
N GLN A 670 57.63 37.97 8.51
CA GLN A 670 56.72 38.35 7.42
C GLN A 670 55.65 37.26 7.22
N ALA A 671 54.55 37.61 6.54
CA ALA A 671 53.62 36.63 5.97
C ALA A 671 53.72 36.70 4.45
N LEU A 672 53.84 35.53 3.81
CA LEU A 672 53.73 35.38 2.37
C LEU A 672 52.30 34.92 2.04
N ILE A 673 51.57 35.72 1.26
CA ILE A 673 50.22 35.46 0.78
C ILE A 673 50.33 35.06 -0.69
N THR A 674 49.84 33.89 -1.07
CA THR A 674 49.84 33.38 -2.45
C THR A 674 48.44 32.99 -2.89
N TRP A 675 48.12 33.24 -4.16
CA TRP A 675 46.87 32.77 -4.76
C TRP A 675 47.03 32.49 -6.24
N SER A 676 46.11 31.69 -6.77
CA SER A 676 46.07 31.34 -8.18
C SER A 676 44.66 31.51 -8.74
N THR A 677 44.52 32.23 -9.85
CA THR A 677 43.26 32.34 -10.59
C THR A 677 43.20 31.25 -11.67
N ALA A 678 42.02 30.67 -11.89
CA ALA A 678 41.83 29.70 -12.98
C ALA A 678 41.62 30.39 -14.33
N THR A 679 40.87 31.51 -14.34
CA THR A 679 40.68 32.42 -15.47
C THR A 679 40.49 33.85 -14.97
N GLU A 680 40.89 34.84 -15.76
CA GLU A 680 40.73 36.27 -15.45
C GLU A 680 40.02 36.98 -16.61
N VAL A 681 38.71 37.12 -16.49
CA VAL A 681 37.90 37.93 -17.41
C VAL A 681 37.40 39.14 -16.62
N ASN A 682 37.64 40.35 -17.14
CA ASN A 682 37.22 41.62 -16.52
C ASN A 682 37.75 41.89 -15.10
N ASN A 683 38.90 41.34 -14.71
CA ASN A 683 39.50 41.59 -13.38
C ASN A 683 40.39 42.85 -13.39
N ARG A 684 40.18 43.77 -12.44
CA ARG A 684 41.07 44.93 -12.20
C ARG A 684 42.25 44.57 -11.32
N GLY A 685 42.07 43.64 -10.37
CA GLY A 685 43.12 43.16 -9.49
C GLY A 685 42.59 42.72 -8.12
N PHE A 686 43.51 42.55 -7.17
CA PHE A 686 43.22 42.01 -5.85
C PHE A 686 43.73 42.95 -4.74
N GLY A 687 42.82 43.44 -3.90
CA GLY A 687 43.15 44.03 -2.61
C GLY A 687 43.53 42.93 -1.62
N VAL A 688 44.77 42.94 -1.12
CA VAL A 688 45.20 42.05 -0.03
C VAL A 688 44.88 42.76 1.27
N GLU A 689 44.07 42.15 2.12
CA GLU A 689 43.57 42.77 3.34
C GLU A 689 43.93 41.93 4.57
N VAL A 690 44.23 42.59 5.69
CA VAL A 690 44.58 41.96 6.96
C VAL A 690 43.65 42.40 8.09
N SER A 691 43.42 41.50 9.04
CA SER A 691 42.70 41.76 10.28
C SER A 691 43.42 41.09 11.46
N THR A 692 43.34 41.70 12.63
CA THR A 692 43.81 41.14 13.92
C THR A 692 42.68 40.50 14.74
N ASP A 693 41.42 40.76 14.38
CA ASP A 693 40.23 40.27 15.08
C ASP A 693 39.33 39.38 14.20
N GLY A 694 39.68 39.20 12.93
CA GLY A 694 38.92 38.45 11.93
C GLY A 694 37.65 39.17 11.44
N ARG A 695 37.40 40.41 11.85
CA ARG A 695 36.18 41.18 11.55
C ARG A 695 36.46 42.45 10.79
N LEU A 696 37.34 43.29 11.33
CA LEU A 696 37.75 44.55 10.69
C LEU A 696 39.00 44.29 9.86
N PHE A 697 38.81 44.32 8.54
CA PHE A 697 39.89 44.15 7.57
C PHE A 697 40.30 45.50 7.00
N ARG A 698 41.60 45.75 6.98
CA ARG A 698 42.20 46.89 6.29
C ARG A 698 43.09 46.40 5.17
N GLN A 699 43.17 47.17 4.10
CA GLN A 699 44.00 46.83 2.95
C GLN A 699 45.50 47.01 3.28
N LEU A 700 46.30 45.99 2.97
CA LEU A 700 47.76 46.01 2.99
C LEU A 700 48.34 46.49 1.65
N GLY A 701 47.71 46.12 0.55
CA GLY A 701 48.15 46.50 -0.78
C GLY A 701 47.17 46.05 -1.85
N PHE A 702 47.38 46.52 -3.08
CA PHE A 702 46.61 46.13 -4.24
C PHE A 702 47.55 45.53 -5.29
N VAL A 703 47.25 44.33 -5.75
CA VAL A 703 47.99 43.65 -6.82
C VAL A 703 47.13 43.72 -8.07
N ALA A 704 47.52 44.59 -9.01
CA ALA A 704 46.82 44.73 -10.28
C ALA A 704 46.83 43.42 -11.06
N ALA A 705 45.72 43.11 -11.74
CA ALA A 705 45.71 42.03 -12.71
C ALA A 705 46.70 42.35 -13.85
N ARG A 706 47.40 41.35 -14.38
CA ARG A 706 48.32 41.58 -15.51
C ARG A 706 47.50 41.88 -16.78
N GLU A 707 47.95 42.88 -17.56
CA GLU A 707 47.26 43.36 -18.76
C GLU A 707 46.91 42.23 -19.74
N GLY A 708 45.72 42.33 -20.37
CA GLY A 708 45.14 41.32 -21.24
C GLY A 708 44.54 40.15 -20.44
N GLY A 709 43.21 40.08 -20.37
CA GLY A 709 42.49 38.98 -19.74
C GLY A 709 42.96 37.61 -20.25
N SER A 710 43.00 36.61 -19.38
CA SER A 710 43.62 35.32 -19.68
C SER A 710 42.74 34.15 -19.29
N ALA A 711 42.64 33.17 -20.19
CA ALA A 711 42.04 31.88 -19.95
C ALA A 711 43.02 30.86 -19.33
N ALA A 712 44.24 31.27 -18.96
CA ALA A 712 45.26 30.42 -18.36
C ALA A 712 45.43 30.69 -16.86
N LYS A 713 45.81 29.65 -16.10
CA LYS A 713 46.09 29.75 -14.66
C LYS A 713 47.18 30.80 -14.41
N ARG A 714 46.91 31.76 -13.53
CA ARG A 714 47.88 32.79 -13.12
C ARG A 714 48.15 32.71 -11.64
N ASN A 715 49.40 32.92 -11.25
CA ASN A 715 49.85 32.89 -9.86
C ASN A 715 50.25 34.29 -9.42
N TYR A 716 49.85 34.65 -8.21
CA TYR A 716 50.14 35.93 -7.57
C TYR A 716 50.72 35.70 -6.19
N GLN A 717 51.48 36.68 -5.73
CA GLN A 717 51.99 36.70 -4.38
C GLN A 717 52.03 38.13 -3.84
N PHE A 718 51.87 38.25 -2.52
CA PHE A 718 52.03 39.49 -1.78
C PHE A 718 52.74 39.18 -0.45
N VAL A 719 53.68 40.04 -0.04
CA VAL A 719 54.40 39.88 1.22
C VAL A 719 53.94 40.97 2.20
N ASP A 720 53.37 40.57 3.33
CA ASP A 720 53.10 41.47 4.44
C ASP A 720 54.41 41.80 5.19
N GLN A 721 54.90 43.02 4.98
CA GLN A 721 56.16 43.52 5.54
C GLN A 721 55.99 44.29 6.86
N GLU A 722 54.79 44.38 7.43
CA GLU A 722 54.59 45.18 8.65
C GLU A 722 55.47 44.71 9.82
N GLU A 723 56.14 45.64 10.50
CA GLU A 723 56.97 45.29 11.65
C GLU A 723 56.12 45.01 12.90
N GLY A 724 56.69 44.26 13.86
CA GLY A 724 56.04 44.04 15.16
C GLY A 724 54.78 43.18 15.14
N LYS A 725 54.58 42.30 14.14
CA LYS A 725 53.43 41.38 14.11
C LYS A 725 53.46 40.44 15.32
N GLN A 726 52.36 40.38 16.06
CA GLN A 726 52.17 39.49 17.20
C GLN A 726 50.80 38.82 17.11
N GLY A 727 50.64 37.65 17.73
CA GLY A 727 49.36 36.93 17.77
C GLY A 727 48.93 36.38 16.41
N VAL A 728 47.63 36.12 16.25
CA VAL A 728 47.06 35.61 14.99
C VAL A 728 46.67 36.77 14.08
N ARG A 729 47.07 36.69 12.81
CA ARG A 729 46.62 37.58 11.74
C ARG A 729 45.78 36.82 10.72
N TYR A 730 44.73 37.48 10.24
CA TYR A 730 43.78 36.97 9.26
C TYR A 730 43.95 37.72 7.94
N TYR A 731 44.29 37.02 6.86
CA TYR A 731 44.50 37.60 5.53
C TYR A 731 43.36 37.21 4.61
N ARG A 732 42.76 38.16 3.89
CA ARG A 732 41.77 37.87 2.84
C ARG A 732 42.13 38.60 1.54
N LEU A 733 41.59 38.16 0.43
CA LEU A 733 41.65 38.85 -0.86
C LEU A 733 40.31 39.49 -1.15
N ARG A 734 40.34 40.71 -1.67
CA ARG A 734 39.22 41.42 -2.27
C ARG A 734 39.51 41.57 -3.75
N GLN A 735 38.99 40.66 -4.57
CA GLN A 735 38.98 40.83 -6.02
C GLN A 735 38.10 42.01 -6.39
N GLU A 736 38.58 42.82 -7.32
CA GLU A 736 37.87 43.97 -7.87
C GLU A 736 37.83 43.84 -9.38
N ASP A 737 36.63 43.77 -9.94
CA ASP A 737 36.41 43.66 -11.39
C ASP A 737 36.42 45.07 -12.04
N GLN A 738 36.56 45.14 -13.36
CA GLN A 738 36.59 46.40 -14.13
C GLN A 738 35.27 47.17 -14.07
N ASP A 739 34.16 46.49 -13.78
CA ASP A 739 32.83 47.08 -13.56
C ASP A 739 32.59 47.54 -12.11
N GLY A 740 33.60 47.41 -11.24
CA GLY A 740 33.55 47.81 -9.83
C GLY A 740 32.96 46.76 -8.90
N LYS A 741 32.64 45.55 -9.38
CA LYS A 741 32.18 44.45 -8.53
C LYS A 741 33.30 43.95 -7.62
N LEU A 742 32.95 43.67 -6.36
CA LEU A 742 33.88 43.18 -5.33
C LEU A 742 33.54 41.74 -4.93
N THR A 743 34.55 40.86 -4.89
CA THR A 743 34.44 39.48 -4.41
C THR A 743 35.52 39.20 -3.39
N TYR A 744 35.18 38.54 -2.26
CA TYR A 744 36.12 38.29 -1.17
C TYR A 744 36.49 36.81 -1.05
N TYR A 745 37.77 36.50 -0.78
CA TYR A 745 38.29 35.15 -0.58
C TYR A 745 39.12 35.07 0.70
N GLY A 746 38.88 34.06 1.54
CA GLY A 746 39.53 33.91 2.85
C GLY A 746 38.59 34.15 4.04
N PRO A 747 39.11 34.38 5.26
CA PRO A 747 40.51 34.64 5.58
C PRO A 747 41.40 33.38 5.77
N ALA A 748 42.68 33.50 5.44
CA ALA A 748 43.76 32.58 5.81
C ALA A 748 44.50 33.09 7.06
N THR A 749 44.83 32.21 8.01
CA THR A 749 45.39 32.58 9.32
C THR A 749 46.90 32.36 9.41
N VAL A 750 47.63 33.32 9.98
CA VAL A 750 49.07 33.20 10.28
C VAL A 750 49.33 33.61 11.73
N SER A 751 50.00 32.76 12.51
CA SER A 751 50.36 33.05 13.91
C SER A 751 51.81 33.54 14.04
N PHE A 752 51.99 34.65 14.74
CA PHE A 752 53.27 35.29 15.08
C PHE A 752 53.51 35.25 16.60
N GLN A 753 53.54 34.05 17.20
CA GLN A 753 53.92 33.86 18.60
C GLN A 753 55.42 33.56 18.75
N GLU A 754 56.09 34.26 19.68
CA GLU A 754 57.41 33.87 20.21
C GLU A 754 57.22 32.89 21.38
N GLY A 755 58.12 31.91 21.54
CA GLY A 755 57.97 30.82 22.53
C GLY A 755 57.97 31.33 23.98
N LEU A 756 57.07 30.79 24.82
CA LEU A 756 56.94 31.13 26.24
C LEU A 756 57.79 30.21 27.14
N PRO A 757 58.20 30.64 28.36
CA PRO A 757 58.80 29.76 29.38
C PRO A 757 57.88 28.58 29.72
N THR A 758 58.41 27.36 29.76
CA THR A 758 57.59 26.14 29.92
C THR A 758 57.63 25.51 31.31
N GLN A 759 58.55 25.91 32.20
CA GLN A 759 58.73 25.26 33.50
C GLN A 759 59.23 26.22 34.60
N LEU A 760 58.62 26.12 35.78
CA LEU A 760 59.04 26.74 37.05
C LEU A 760 59.25 25.61 38.06
N ALA A 761 60.43 25.58 38.69
CA ALA A 761 60.75 24.61 39.73
C ALA A 761 61.42 25.32 40.92
N ALA A 762 61.05 24.96 42.14
CA ALA A 762 61.52 25.58 43.38
C ALA A 762 61.93 24.51 44.40
N TYR A 763 63.13 24.62 44.95
CA TYR A 763 63.72 23.64 45.86
C TYR A 763 64.54 24.28 47.00
N PRO A 764 64.46 23.75 48.23
CA PRO A 764 63.50 22.72 48.65
C PRO A 764 62.07 23.27 48.69
N THR A 765 61.08 22.41 48.48
CA THR A 765 59.65 22.80 48.57
C THR A 765 59.20 23.00 50.01
N ALA A 766 60.00 22.60 51.00
CA ALA A 766 59.90 23.00 52.40
C ALA A 766 61.21 23.70 52.79
N PHE A 767 61.16 24.99 53.12
CA PHE A 767 62.37 25.82 53.28
C PHE A 767 62.41 26.59 54.60
N ASP A 768 63.62 26.77 55.13
CA ASP A 768 63.89 27.37 56.44
C ASP A 768 64.29 28.84 56.43
N GLN A 769 64.80 29.38 55.33
CA GLN A 769 65.11 30.82 55.18
C GLN A 769 65.12 31.22 53.70
N GLN A 770 65.56 30.32 52.83
CA GLN A 770 65.72 30.56 51.41
C GLN A 770 65.33 29.34 50.58
N LEU A 771 64.93 29.57 49.33
CA LEU A 771 64.67 28.55 48.31
C LEU A 771 65.30 28.95 46.97
N THR A 772 65.73 27.97 46.19
CA THR A 772 66.25 28.17 44.83
C THR A 772 65.11 27.97 43.83
N VAL A 773 64.96 28.92 42.91
CA VAL A 773 64.00 28.84 41.81
C VAL A 773 64.74 28.66 40.50
N GLU A 774 64.40 27.58 39.79
CA GLU A 774 64.85 27.27 38.45
C GLU A 774 63.74 27.55 37.42
N MET A 775 64.11 28.23 36.34
CA MET A 775 63.20 28.62 35.27
C MET A 775 63.93 28.63 33.93
N SER A 776 63.30 28.06 32.90
CA SER A 776 63.81 28.11 31.53
C SER A 776 63.28 29.33 30.79
N MET A 777 64.16 30.26 30.47
CA MET A 777 63.84 31.56 29.89
C MET A 777 64.17 31.57 28.39
N PRO A 778 63.23 31.89 27.49
CA PRO A 778 63.50 31.98 26.05
C PRO A 778 64.42 33.17 25.72
N THR A 779 64.33 34.26 26.47
CA THR A 779 65.18 35.46 26.37
C THR A 779 65.42 36.04 27.78
N ALA A 780 66.48 36.83 27.94
CA ALA A 780 66.80 37.45 29.22
C ALA A 780 65.77 38.54 29.56
N ALA A 781 65.12 38.46 30.72
CA ALA A 781 64.06 39.38 31.15
C ALA A 781 63.88 39.40 32.68
N PRO A 782 63.35 40.50 33.25
CA PRO A 782 62.95 40.55 34.65
C PRO A 782 61.71 39.70 34.92
N VAL A 783 61.75 38.86 35.96
CA VAL A 783 60.64 38.02 36.42
C VAL A 783 60.20 38.47 37.80
N VAL A 784 58.90 38.66 38.00
CA VAL A 784 58.31 39.01 39.29
C VAL A 784 57.89 37.73 40.02
N PHE A 785 58.51 37.46 41.16
CA PHE A 785 58.18 36.36 42.06
C PHE A 785 57.32 36.86 43.22
N THR A 786 56.24 36.15 43.51
CA THR A 786 55.35 36.44 44.64
C THR A 786 55.06 35.17 45.44
N LEU A 787 54.95 35.28 46.77
CA LEU A 787 54.39 34.24 47.62
C LEU A 787 53.01 34.66 48.08
N THR A 788 52.06 33.74 47.95
CA THR A 788 50.66 33.95 48.31
C THR A 788 50.24 32.94 49.37
N ASP A 789 49.58 33.40 50.44
CA ASP A 789 49.05 32.53 51.49
C ASP A 789 47.85 31.69 50.99
N ALA A 790 47.35 30.78 51.83
CA ALA A 790 46.23 29.89 51.49
C ALA A 790 44.92 30.62 51.14
N VAL A 791 44.78 31.90 51.52
CA VAL A 791 43.60 32.73 51.24
C VAL A 791 43.78 33.63 50.02
N GLY A 792 44.91 33.53 49.32
CA GLY A 792 45.17 34.30 48.10
C GLY A 792 45.81 35.67 48.34
N ARG A 793 46.25 35.99 49.57
CA ARG A 793 46.92 37.27 49.87
C ARG A 793 48.42 37.16 49.59
N VAL A 794 48.97 38.12 48.85
CA VAL A 794 50.42 38.22 48.63
C VAL A 794 51.10 38.61 49.92
N VAL A 795 51.99 37.76 50.42
CA VAL A 795 52.75 37.98 51.66
C VAL A 795 54.18 38.42 51.40
N TRP A 796 54.68 38.22 50.18
CA TRP A 796 56.03 38.58 49.78
C TRP A 796 56.14 38.71 48.25
N GLU A 797 56.97 39.63 47.78
CA GLU A 797 57.23 39.89 46.36
C GLU A 797 58.70 40.30 46.14
N GLN A 798 59.30 39.81 45.05
CA GLN A 798 60.62 40.24 44.57
C GLN A 798 60.70 40.14 43.05
N THR A 799 61.36 41.10 42.41
CA THR A 799 61.71 40.99 40.98
C THR A 799 63.18 40.59 40.83
N ALA A 800 63.47 39.62 39.96
CA ALA A 800 64.84 39.22 39.63
C ALA A 800 65.06 39.13 38.10
N PRO A 801 66.16 39.68 37.56
CA PRO A 801 66.52 39.49 36.16
C PRO A 801 67.06 38.07 35.95
N LEU A 802 66.49 37.33 35.00
CA LEU A 802 66.99 36.03 34.59
C LEU A 802 67.53 36.10 33.16
N ALA A 803 68.65 35.43 32.90
CA ALA A 803 69.26 35.31 31.57
C ALA A 803 68.45 34.33 30.69
N ALA A 804 68.74 34.28 29.38
CA ALA A 804 68.17 33.25 28.50
C ALA A 804 68.75 31.86 28.80
N GLY A 805 67.97 30.80 28.58
CA GLY A 805 68.28 29.41 28.91
C GLY A 805 67.72 28.96 30.26
N LEU A 806 68.14 27.79 30.72
CA LEU A 806 67.80 27.30 32.06
C LEU A 806 68.59 28.11 33.10
N THR A 807 67.89 28.85 33.94
CA THR A 807 68.49 29.77 34.93
C THR A 807 67.98 29.49 36.32
N GLN A 808 68.81 29.77 37.33
CA GLN A 808 68.47 29.63 38.73
C GLN A 808 68.64 30.97 39.47
N THR A 809 67.77 31.25 40.42
CA THR A 809 67.89 32.40 41.34
C THR A 809 67.51 31.99 42.76
N GLN A 810 68.15 32.58 43.77
CA GLN A 810 67.82 32.33 45.17
C GLN A 810 66.84 33.39 45.67
N LEU A 811 65.77 32.95 46.33
CA LEU A 811 64.78 33.80 46.97
C LEU A 811 64.83 33.57 48.48
N ALA A 812 64.85 34.65 49.27
CA ALA A 812 64.88 34.61 50.74
C ALA A 812 63.66 35.33 51.35
N PRO A 813 62.46 34.76 51.21
CA PRO A 813 61.23 35.42 51.61
C PRO A 813 61.06 35.47 53.13
N GLN A 814 60.77 36.67 53.65
CA GLN A 814 60.46 36.90 55.05
C GLN A 814 58.95 36.74 55.28
N CYS A 815 58.49 35.50 55.50
CA CYS A 815 57.10 35.17 55.79
C CYS A 815 56.99 34.21 56.99
N PRO A 816 55.85 34.19 57.72
CA PRO A 816 55.61 33.23 58.80
C PRO A 816 55.65 31.77 58.33
N ALA A 817 55.89 30.82 59.24
CA ALA A 817 55.78 29.39 58.94
C ALA A 817 54.37 29.02 58.43
N GLY A 818 54.30 28.24 57.35
CA GLY A 818 53.04 27.87 56.71
C GLY A 818 53.15 27.54 55.21
N PRO A 819 52.06 27.02 54.59
CA PRO A 819 52.02 26.72 53.17
C PRO A 819 51.78 27.98 52.32
N TYR A 820 52.48 28.07 51.20
CA TYR A 820 52.40 29.17 50.24
C TYR A 820 52.39 28.69 48.78
N VAL A 821 51.92 29.56 47.89
CA VAL A 821 52.09 29.40 46.44
C VAL A 821 53.08 30.44 45.94
N LEU A 822 54.23 29.97 45.45
CA LEU A 822 55.18 30.77 44.69
C LEU A 822 54.65 30.97 43.28
N THR A 823 54.57 32.21 42.83
CA THR A 823 54.14 32.59 41.49
C THR A 823 55.21 33.42 40.79
N ALA A 824 55.62 33.00 39.60
CA ALA A 824 56.52 33.74 38.71
C ALA A 824 55.72 34.37 37.58
N ARG A 825 55.84 35.70 37.38
CA ARG A 825 55.15 36.45 36.32
C ARG A 825 56.15 37.07 35.35
N LEU A 826 55.92 36.83 34.06
CA LEU A 826 56.68 37.43 32.95
C LEU A 826 55.73 37.75 31.79
N ASN A 827 55.65 39.01 31.37
CA ASN A 827 54.88 39.46 30.19
C ASN A 827 53.44 38.88 30.13
N GLY A 828 52.75 38.82 31.27
CA GLY A 828 51.39 38.28 31.38
C GLY A 828 51.29 36.75 31.54
N THR A 829 52.37 36.00 31.37
CA THR A 829 52.44 34.56 31.65
C THR A 829 52.70 34.33 33.14
N VAL A 830 51.97 33.38 33.72
CA VAL A 830 51.99 33.09 35.17
C VAL A 830 52.31 31.62 35.38
N LEU A 831 53.43 31.32 36.03
CA LEU A 831 53.80 29.97 36.47
C LEU A 831 53.73 29.88 37.98
N ARG A 832 53.34 28.72 38.53
CA ARG A 832 53.07 28.55 39.96
C ARG A 832 53.62 27.24 40.50
N GLN A 833 54.10 27.27 41.74
CA GLN A 833 54.48 26.09 42.50
C GLN A 833 54.16 26.25 43.99
N ARG A 834 53.77 25.16 44.65
CA ARG A 834 53.56 25.13 46.10
C ARG A 834 54.87 24.98 46.85
N VAL A 835 55.05 25.77 47.89
CA VAL A 835 56.18 25.70 48.83
C VAL A 835 55.68 25.87 50.27
N VAL A 836 56.46 25.45 51.26
CA VAL A 836 56.13 25.52 52.68
C VAL A 836 57.28 26.19 53.41
N ARG A 837 57.00 27.22 54.19
CA ARG A 837 57.94 27.81 55.14
C ARG A 837 57.88 26.99 56.43
N GLN A 838 58.99 26.41 56.86
CA GLN A 838 59.08 25.76 58.17
C GLN A 838 59.22 26.79 59.29
#